data_AF-A0A0K9P549-F1
#
_entry.id   AF-A0A0K9P549-F1
#
_cell.length_a   1.000
_cell.length_b   1.000
_cell.length_c   1.000
_cell.angle_alpha   90.00
_cell.angle_beta   90.00
_cell.angle_gamma   90.00
#
_symmetry.space_group_name_H-M   'P 1'
#
loop_
_entity.id
_entity.type
_entity.pdbx_description
1 polymer ?
#
loop_
_entity_poly.entity_id
_entity_poly.type
_entity_poly.pdbx_seq_one_letter_code
_entity_poly.pdbx_strand_id
1 'polypeptide(L)'
;LSVLMCARMNNLFVLSALACILLFGFIGMKDDLSKILGKSNTAGLTPRAKLLFQIGAALIIAFILYTAIDLDTTFFVPFYKYPLFDMKLLALAFWVLVMISASNAVNLTDGLDGLATVPSILSILSLAVFVYVGGNAFLSSYLLLPKVGGSGEVVIVATAVMGSLVGFLWFNCYPAEIFMGDSGSLSIGAFIGYMAIISKNEILLLLIGFVFVLETVSVILQVGSFKTRKKRIFLMAPIHHHFEVKGWPENKIIVSIEDQMITLFGHGTTTKAIAKRYGGECQIFDDHFTCKSEDAFGNLLLPPSDFDPKTSDIEIPSPGFPSNHPLIKQAKHVTSEYDFFKESMPFSIWISGTNGKTTTTQMCHYLLEEKGALAGGNIGTPLAELSETAPIWILETSSFTFHYTKMATPDIYLLLPIKPDHLTWHGTMEAYIEAKLSPLKRMKEGSVAILPKAFAQAPTLAHVVSYENEYDLAEQMNIDITKVNFKSPFLLDALLAMSAQKILLDTVSYDRINSFTIDHYKIEEFHDKQGRLWVDDSKGTNVDATIEALKRYQKEEILLVLGGDDKGVDLQELFDFMKSLHVTVFAIGSNTERLASFATKEGIALHQCYVLEEAMKQIHTVHTTRSIALLSPAAASLDQFKSYAHRGDRFKELALAET
;
A
#
# COMPACT_ATOMS: atom_id res chain seq x y z
N LEU A 1 -31.01 -10.92 -27.34
CA LEU A 1 -31.29 -10.15 -28.58
C LEU A 1 -30.33 -10.52 -29.71
N SER A 2 -29.01 -10.38 -29.53
CA SER A 2 -28.01 -10.64 -30.58
C SER A 2 -28.12 -12.03 -31.22
N VAL A 3 -28.35 -13.08 -30.43
CA VAL A 3 -28.55 -14.45 -30.97
C VAL A 3 -29.78 -14.54 -31.88
N LEU A 4 -30.90 -13.92 -31.52
CA LEU A 4 -32.12 -13.93 -32.32
C LEU A 4 -31.95 -13.22 -33.67
N MET A 5 -31.07 -12.21 -33.72
CA MET A 5 -30.83 -11.41 -34.93
C MET A 5 -29.77 -12.03 -35.84
N CYS A 6 -28.74 -12.65 -35.26
CA CYS A 6 -27.54 -13.07 -36.00
C CYS A 6 -27.43 -14.58 -36.20
N ALA A 7 -28.00 -15.41 -35.32
CA ALA A 7 -27.87 -16.86 -35.40
C ALA A 7 -29.02 -17.48 -36.21
N ARG A 8 -28.71 -18.57 -36.91
CA ARG A 8 -29.69 -19.39 -37.61
C ARG A 8 -30.57 -20.17 -36.63
N MET A 9 -31.80 -19.70 -36.42
CA MET A 9 -32.76 -20.29 -35.47
C MET A 9 -33.29 -21.69 -35.86
N ASN A 10 -33.01 -22.17 -37.09
CA ASN A 10 -33.27 -23.55 -37.48
C ASN A 10 -32.14 -24.52 -37.08
N ASN A 11 -31.04 -24.01 -36.52
CA ASN A 11 -29.92 -24.84 -36.06
C ASN A 11 -30.21 -25.39 -34.66
N LEU A 12 -30.33 -26.72 -34.55
CA LEU A 12 -30.63 -27.41 -33.30
C LEU A 12 -29.52 -27.22 -32.24
N PHE A 13 -28.26 -27.01 -32.62
CA PHE A 13 -27.19 -26.67 -31.68
C PHE A 13 -27.38 -25.28 -31.06
N VAL A 14 -27.92 -24.32 -31.81
CA VAL A 14 -28.24 -22.97 -31.27
C VAL A 14 -29.44 -23.05 -30.33
N LEU A 15 -30.49 -23.77 -30.73
CA LEU A 15 -31.69 -23.93 -29.91
C LEU A 15 -31.41 -24.67 -28.60
N SER A 16 -30.60 -25.73 -28.64
CA SER A 16 -30.20 -26.46 -27.43
C SER A 16 -29.24 -25.66 -26.54
N ALA A 17 -28.34 -24.85 -27.12
CA ALA A 17 -27.53 -23.89 -26.36
C ALA A 17 -28.40 -22.87 -25.60
N LEU A 18 -29.38 -22.27 -26.27
CA LEU A 18 -30.32 -21.33 -25.64
C LEU A 18 -31.16 -22.01 -24.56
N ALA A 19 -31.65 -23.22 -24.84
CA ALA A 19 -32.38 -24.01 -23.85
C ALA A 19 -31.50 -24.32 -22.62
N CYS A 20 -30.22 -24.62 -22.81
CA CYS A 20 -29.26 -24.86 -21.72
C CYS A 20 -29.13 -23.61 -20.83
N ILE A 21 -28.84 -22.45 -21.42
CA ILE A 21 -28.70 -21.18 -20.69
C ILE A 21 -29.99 -20.84 -19.93
N LEU A 22 -31.15 -20.95 -20.61
CA LEU A 22 -32.44 -20.61 -20.00
C LEU A 22 -32.80 -21.57 -18.87
N LEU A 23 -32.70 -22.89 -19.05
CA LEU A 23 -33.07 -23.87 -18.03
C LEU A 23 -32.21 -23.71 -16.77
N PHE A 24 -30.89 -23.58 -16.91
CA PHE A 24 -30.00 -23.38 -15.76
C PHE A 24 -30.16 -21.99 -15.14
N GLY A 25 -30.41 -20.96 -15.95
CA GLY A 25 -30.75 -19.62 -15.47
C GLY A 25 -32.04 -19.60 -14.66
N PHE A 26 -33.10 -20.31 -15.10
CA PHE A 26 -34.35 -20.44 -14.34
C PHE A 26 -34.15 -21.15 -13.00
N ILE A 27 -33.29 -22.16 -12.94
CA ILE A 27 -32.96 -22.85 -11.69
C ILE A 27 -32.29 -21.88 -10.72
N GLY A 28 -31.29 -21.12 -11.19
CA GLY A 28 -30.60 -20.14 -10.36
C GLY A 28 -31.50 -18.99 -9.93
N MET A 29 -32.29 -18.42 -10.85
CA MET A 29 -33.26 -17.37 -10.53
C MET A 29 -34.29 -17.85 -9.49
N LYS A 30 -34.75 -19.10 -9.57
CA LYS A 30 -35.64 -19.66 -8.53
C LYS A 30 -34.95 -19.73 -7.17
N ASP A 31 -33.66 -20.08 -7.13
CA ASP A 31 -32.88 -20.09 -5.90
C ASP A 31 -32.73 -18.69 -5.32
N ASP A 32 -32.32 -17.73 -6.14
CA ASP A 32 -32.11 -16.33 -5.77
C ASP A 32 -33.42 -15.66 -5.31
N LEU A 33 -34.53 -15.86 -6.03
CA LEU A 33 -35.86 -15.37 -5.61
C LEU A 33 -36.34 -15.98 -4.29
N SER A 34 -36.05 -17.27 -4.07
CA SER A 34 -36.42 -17.94 -2.81
C SER A 34 -35.66 -17.36 -1.62
N LYS A 35 -34.38 -16.98 -1.80
CA LYS A 35 -33.58 -16.29 -0.78
C LYS A 35 -34.14 -14.90 -0.44
N ILE A 36 -34.63 -14.16 -1.43
CA ILE A 36 -35.16 -12.78 -1.24
C ILE A 36 -36.54 -12.77 -0.57
N LEU A 37 -37.41 -13.74 -0.89
CA LEU A 37 -38.80 -13.75 -0.43
C LEU A 37 -39.01 -14.42 0.95
N GLY A 38 -38.04 -15.19 1.44
CA GLY A 38 -38.14 -15.94 2.70
C GLY A 38 -37.90 -15.07 3.94
N LYS A 39 -38.95 -14.76 4.71
CA LYS A 39 -38.87 -13.99 5.97
C LYS A 39 -38.28 -14.74 7.19
N SER A 40 -37.79 -15.98 7.04
CA SER A 40 -37.13 -16.71 8.12
C SER A 40 -36.22 -17.82 7.57
N ASN A 41 -34.93 -17.73 7.92
CA ASN A 41 -33.80 -18.58 7.51
C ASN A 41 -33.36 -18.40 6.05
N THR A 42 -32.08 -18.07 5.87
CA THR A 42 -31.28 -17.86 4.65
C THR A 42 -31.20 -19.06 3.68
N ALA A 43 -32.15 -19.98 3.73
CA ALA A 43 -32.14 -21.20 2.95
C ALA A 43 -32.84 -20.97 1.59
N GLY A 44 -32.04 -20.91 0.52
CA GLY A 44 -32.52 -21.09 -0.85
C GLY A 44 -33.07 -22.51 -1.09
N LEU A 45 -33.05 -22.98 -2.33
CA LEU A 45 -33.35 -24.38 -2.63
C LEU A 45 -32.40 -25.28 -1.83
N THR A 46 -32.95 -26.38 -1.29
CA THR A 46 -32.08 -27.38 -0.67
C THR A 46 -31.06 -27.87 -1.70
N PRO A 47 -29.79 -28.15 -1.32
CA PRO A 47 -28.77 -28.60 -2.25
C PRO A 47 -29.18 -29.81 -3.10
N ARG A 48 -29.99 -30.72 -2.51
CA ARG A 48 -30.55 -31.88 -3.23
C ARG A 48 -31.59 -31.48 -4.27
N ALA A 49 -32.47 -30.53 -3.96
CA ALA A 49 -33.46 -30.04 -4.92
C ALA A 49 -32.79 -29.30 -6.09
N LYS A 50 -31.79 -28.44 -5.79
CA LYS A 50 -30.99 -27.74 -6.80
C LYS A 50 -30.31 -28.74 -7.75
N LEU A 51 -29.65 -29.75 -7.20
CA LEU A 51 -29.01 -30.82 -7.98
C LEU A 51 -30.02 -31.62 -8.83
N LEU A 52 -31.19 -31.96 -8.29
CA LEU A 52 -32.23 -32.67 -9.05
C LEU A 52 -32.72 -31.87 -10.26
N PHE A 53 -32.93 -30.56 -10.10
CA PHE A 53 -33.31 -29.69 -11.23
C PHE A 53 -32.19 -29.57 -12.26
N GLN A 54 -30.93 -29.45 -11.83
CA GLN A 54 -29.78 -29.46 -12.74
C GLN A 54 -29.67 -30.77 -13.52
N ILE A 55 -29.87 -31.92 -12.87
CA ILE A 55 -29.91 -33.24 -13.53
C ILE A 55 -31.03 -33.29 -14.56
N GLY A 56 -32.24 -32.83 -14.22
CA GLY A 56 -33.36 -32.79 -15.15
C GLY A 56 -33.07 -31.90 -16.37
N ALA A 57 -32.56 -30.69 -16.16
CA ALA A 57 -32.20 -29.78 -17.24
C ALA A 57 -31.08 -30.36 -18.13
N ALA A 58 -30.01 -30.87 -17.53
CA ALA A 58 -28.90 -31.49 -18.25
C ALA A 58 -29.34 -32.72 -19.05
N LEU A 59 -30.25 -33.55 -18.51
CA LEU A 59 -30.79 -34.71 -19.22
C LEU A 59 -31.59 -34.31 -20.46
N ILE A 60 -32.39 -33.24 -20.38
CA ILE A 60 -33.12 -32.71 -21.54
C ILE A 60 -32.14 -32.31 -22.64
N ILE A 61 -31.09 -31.57 -22.30
CA ILE A 61 -30.08 -31.11 -23.27
C ILE A 61 -29.30 -32.30 -23.84
N ALA A 62 -28.83 -33.22 -22.99
CA ALA A 62 -28.11 -34.42 -23.42
C ALA A 62 -28.96 -35.32 -24.33
N PHE A 63 -30.26 -35.44 -24.04
CA PHE A 63 -31.19 -36.19 -24.87
C PHE A 63 -31.38 -35.55 -26.24
N ILE A 64 -31.53 -34.22 -26.32
CA ILE A 64 -31.60 -33.49 -27.60
C ILE A 64 -30.32 -33.72 -28.42
N LEU A 65 -29.14 -33.62 -27.77
CA LEU A 65 -27.84 -33.87 -28.42
C LEU A 65 -27.76 -35.30 -28.97
N TYR A 66 -28.23 -36.29 -28.22
CA TYR A 66 -28.19 -37.70 -28.61
C TYR A 66 -29.20 -38.05 -29.70
N THR A 67 -30.47 -37.61 -29.59
CA THR A 67 -31.53 -38.08 -30.50
C THR A 67 -31.81 -37.15 -31.67
N ALA A 68 -31.88 -35.84 -31.42
CA ALA A 68 -32.33 -34.88 -32.44
C ALA A 68 -31.16 -34.38 -33.30
N ILE A 69 -30.00 -34.23 -32.67
CA ILE A 69 -28.77 -33.77 -33.33
C ILE A 69 -27.93 -34.95 -33.84
N ASP A 70 -28.11 -36.15 -33.28
CA ASP A 70 -27.29 -37.34 -33.56
C ASP A 70 -25.79 -37.06 -33.34
N LEU A 71 -25.48 -36.43 -32.21
CA LEU A 71 -24.10 -36.13 -31.85
C LEU A 71 -23.33 -37.45 -31.63
N ASP A 72 -22.18 -37.57 -32.30
CA ASP A 72 -21.26 -38.70 -32.14
C ASP A 72 -21.05 -39.03 -30.65
N THR A 73 -21.00 -40.31 -30.29
CA THR A 73 -20.86 -40.79 -28.90
C THR A 73 -19.47 -41.34 -28.60
N THR A 74 -18.55 -41.25 -29.56
CA THR A 74 -17.15 -41.58 -29.31
C THR A 74 -16.48 -40.59 -28.35
N PHE A 75 -15.59 -41.14 -27.52
CA PHE A 75 -14.90 -40.43 -26.46
C PHE A 75 -13.46 -40.09 -26.87
N PHE A 76 -13.12 -38.80 -26.83
CA PHE A 76 -11.80 -38.28 -27.17
C PHE A 76 -11.04 -37.83 -25.93
N VAL A 77 -9.71 -37.92 -25.99
CA VAL A 77 -8.82 -37.36 -24.97
C VAL A 77 -7.83 -36.38 -25.62
N PRO A 78 -7.38 -35.35 -24.87
CA PRO A 78 -6.45 -34.36 -25.40
C PRO A 78 -5.18 -35.03 -25.95
N PHE A 79 -4.63 -34.44 -27.01
CA PHE A 79 -3.38 -34.87 -27.65
C PHE A 79 -3.39 -36.29 -28.25
N TYR A 80 -4.55 -36.95 -28.29
CA TYR A 80 -4.74 -38.24 -28.95
C TYR A 80 -5.71 -38.12 -30.12
N LYS A 81 -5.28 -38.56 -31.30
CA LYS A 81 -5.97 -38.31 -32.57
C LYS A 81 -7.23 -39.17 -32.78
N TYR A 82 -7.29 -40.33 -32.16
CA TYR A 82 -8.36 -41.31 -32.39
C TYR A 82 -9.28 -41.40 -31.17
N PRO A 83 -10.57 -41.75 -31.35
CA PRO A 83 -11.43 -42.01 -30.20
C PRO A 83 -10.91 -43.20 -29.41
N LEU A 84 -10.95 -43.10 -28.07
CA LEU A 84 -10.54 -44.21 -27.20
C LEU A 84 -11.55 -45.35 -27.24
N PHE A 85 -12.83 -45.03 -27.16
CA PHE A 85 -13.94 -45.97 -27.24
C PHE A 85 -15.25 -45.24 -27.55
N ASP A 86 -16.26 -46.01 -27.91
CA ASP A 86 -17.64 -45.54 -28.10
C ASP A 86 -18.46 -45.73 -26.81
N MET A 87 -18.99 -44.63 -26.26
CA MET A 87 -19.80 -44.65 -25.04
C MET A 87 -21.23 -45.11 -25.27
N LYS A 88 -21.78 -44.97 -26.49
CA LYS A 88 -23.18 -45.24 -26.79
C LYS A 88 -24.12 -44.54 -25.79
N LEU A 89 -25.06 -45.27 -25.18
CA LEU A 89 -26.01 -44.72 -24.21
C LEU A 89 -25.34 -44.13 -22.96
N LEU A 90 -24.13 -44.59 -22.60
CA LEU A 90 -23.37 -44.02 -21.47
C LEU A 90 -23.01 -42.54 -21.70
N ALA A 91 -22.97 -42.09 -22.97
CA ALA A 91 -22.73 -40.70 -23.32
C ALA A 91 -23.75 -39.76 -22.65
N LEU A 92 -25.02 -40.17 -22.52
CA LEU A 92 -26.05 -39.36 -21.86
C LEU A 92 -25.68 -39.07 -20.40
N ALA A 93 -25.33 -40.10 -19.64
CA ALA A 93 -24.94 -39.95 -18.24
C ALA A 93 -23.65 -39.13 -18.09
N PHE A 94 -22.69 -39.34 -19.01
CA PHE A 94 -21.44 -38.60 -19.01
C PHE A 94 -21.63 -37.11 -19.35
N TRP A 95 -22.41 -36.78 -20.37
CA TRP A 95 -22.71 -35.40 -20.74
C TRP A 95 -23.49 -34.65 -19.66
N VAL A 96 -24.42 -35.34 -18.99
CA VAL A 96 -25.10 -34.80 -17.80
C VAL A 96 -24.09 -34.48 -16.70
N LEU A 97 -23.17 -35.39 -16.42
CA LEU A 97 -22.11 -35.16 -15.43
C LEU A 97 -21.24 -33.96 -15.81
N VAL A 98 -20.82 -33.83 -17.08
CA VAL A 98 -19.98 -32.72 -17.56
C VAL A 98 -20.69 -31.37 -17.37
N MET A 99 -21.96 -31.25 -17.79
CA MET A 99 -22.73 -30.00 -17.64
C MET A 99 -22.94 -29.62 -16.18
N ILE A 100 -23.30 -30.58 -15.32
CA ILE A 100 -23.53 -30.32 -13.89
C ILE A 100 -22.22 -29.96 -13.17
N SER A 101 -21.13 -30.65 -13.51
CA SER A 101 -19.83 -30.40 -12.91
C SER A 101 -19.34 -29.00 -13.27
N ALA A 102 -19.43 -28.61 -14.54
CA ALA A 102 -19.07 -27.26 -14.98
C ALA A 102 -19.97 -26.18 -14.37
N SER A 103 -21.30 -26.40 -14.34
CA SER A 103 -22.27 -25.49 -13.73
C SER A 103 -21.97 -25.21 -12.26
N ASN A 104 -21.72 -26.27 -11.48
CA ASN A 104 -21.42 -26.11 -10.05
C ASN A 104 -19.99 -25.57 -9.81
N ALA A 105 -19.03 -25.88 -10.67
CA ALA A 105 -17.67 -25.36 -10.54
C ALA A 105 -17.60 -23.83 -10.73
N VAL A 106 -18.30 -23.31 -11.73
CA VAL A 106 -18.43 -21.85 -11.92
C VAL A 106 -19.19 -21.20 -10.76
N ASN A 107 -20.29 -21.83 -10.29
CA ASN A 107 -21.06 -21.33 -9.14
C ASN A 107 -20.27 -21.30 -7.83
N LEU A 108 -19.37 -22.25 -7.59
CA LEU A 108 -18.47 -22.21 -6.43
C LEU A 108 -17.38 -21.14 -6.54
N THR A 109 -17.08 -20.67 -7.75
CA THR A 109 -16.07 -19.64 -8.02
C THR A 109 -16.65 -18.22 -7.97
N ASP A 110 -17.98 -18.11 -8.07
CA ASP A 110 -18.76 -16.87 -8.00
C ASP A 110 -18.93 -16.39 -6.55
N GLY A 111 -17.80 -16.04 -5.91
CA GLY A 111 -17.71 -15.61 -4.51
C GLY A 111 -16.88 -14.35 -4.26
N LEU A 112 -16.14 -13.87 -5.28
CA LEU A 112 -15.34 -12.64 -5.26
C LEU A 112 -15.56 -11.81 -6.53
N ASP A 113 -15.26 -10.52 -6.45
CA ASP A 113 -15.46 -9.56 -7.51
C ASP A 113 -14.66 -9.95 -8.77
N GLY A 114 -15.33 -10.15 -9.92
CA GLY A 114 -14.68 -10.48 -11.19
C GLY A 114 -14.07 -11.89 -11.32
N LEU A 115 -13.93 -12.66 -10.24
CA LEU A 115 -13.19 -13.94 -10.22
C LEU A 115 -13.83 -15.03 -11.10
N ALA A 116 -15.17 -15.12 -11.15
CA ALA A 116 -15.85 -16.10 -12.02
C ALA A 116 -15.96 -15.62 -13.47
N THR A 117 -16.06 -14.31 -13.68
CA THR A 117 -16.36 -13.70 -14.99
C THR A 117 -15.17 -13.82 -15.95
N VAL A 118 -13.95 -13.47 -15.53
CA VAL A 118 -12.76 -13.49 -16.40
C VAL A 118 -12.41 -14.91 -16.87
N PRO A 119 -12.28 -15.94 -16.01
CA PRO A 119 -12.04 -17.31 -16.44
C PRO A 119 -13.18 -17.88 -17.30
N SER A 120 -14.42 -17.41 -17.10
CA SER A 120 -15.55 -17.79 -17.95
C SER A 120 -15.39 -17.26 -19.37
N ILE A 121 -15.00 -15.99 -19.54
CA ILE A 121 -14.73 -15.40 -20.87
C ILE A 121 -13.61 -16.18 -21.57
N LEU A 122 -12.50 -16.46 -20.88
CA LEU A 122 -11.36 -17.21 -21.46
C LEU A 122 -11.74 -18.65 -21.83
N SER A 123 -12.53 -19.31 -20.97
CA SER A 123 -13.03 -20.66 -21.23
C SER A 123 -13.95 -20.70 -22.44
N ILE A 124 -14.90 -19.76 -22.51
CA ILE A 124 -15.86 -19.65 -23.61
C ILE A 124 -15.13 -19.32 -24.90
N LEU A 125 -14.18 -18.39 -24.88
CA LEU A 125 -13.36 -18.05 -26.05
C LEU A 125 -12.60 -19.26 -26.58
N SER A 126 -11.91 -19.98 -25.69
CA SER A 126 -11.12 -21.17 -26.05
C SER A 126 -12.00 -22.26 -26.69
N LEU A 127 -13.14 -22.56 -26.06
CA LEU A 127 -14.09 -23.54 -26.58
C LEU A 127 -14.76 -23.07 -27.88
N ALA A 128 -15.04 -21.77 -28.02
CA ALA A 128 -15.61 -21.21 -29.25
C ALA A 128 -14.67 -21.42 -30.45
N VAL A 129 -13.36 -21.32 -30.26
CA VAL A 129 -12.37 -21.67 -31.31
C VAL A 129 -12.52 -23.14 -31.73
N PHE A 130 -12.59 -24.07 -30.78
CA PHE A 130 -12.78 -25.49 -31.09
C PHE A 130 -14.11 -25.78 -31.77
N VAL A 131 -15.20 -25.15 -31.31
CA VAL A 131 -16.54 -25.26 -31.93
C VAL A 131 -16.51 -24.73 -33.36
N TYR A 132 -15.86 -23.58 -33.61
CA TYR A 132 -15.73 -23.01 -34.95
C TYR A 132 -14.94 -23.94 -35.88
N VAL A 133 -13.79 -24.42 -35.42
CA VAL A 133 -12.90 -25.29 -36.20
C VAL A 133 -13.56 -26.65 -36.48
N GLY A 134 -14.20 -27.27 -35.47
CA GLY A 134 -14.92 -28.53 -35.60
C GLY A 134 -16.17 -28.43 -36.49
N GLY A 135 -16.81 -27.26 -36.53
CA GLY A 135 -17.93 -26.94 -37.42
C GLY A 135 -17.52 -26.67 -38.86
N ASN A 136 -16.26 -26.29 -39.12
CA ASN A 136 -15.73 -26.02 -40.45
C ASN A 136 -15.15 -27.28 -41.08
N ALA A 137 -15.69 -27.70 -42.24
CA ALA A 137 -15.29 -28.94 -42.90
C ALA A 137 -13.82 -28.98 -43.37
N PHE A 138 -13.24 -27.84 -43.74
CA PHE A 138 -11.85 -27.74 -44.18
C PHE A 138 -10.88 -27.77 -42.99
N LEU A 139 -11.13 -26.91 -41.98
CA LEU A 139 -10.24 -26.78 -40.83
C LEU A 139 -10.21 -28.02 -39.95
N SER A 140 -11.37 -28.65 -39.68
CA SER A 140 -11.45 -29.90 -38.92
C SER A 140 -10.64 -31.03 -39.57
N SER A 141 -10.71 -31.17 -40.90
CA SER A 141 -9.94 -32.17 -41.65
C SER A 141 -8.44 -31.89 -41.65
N TYR A 142 -8.04 -30.61 -41.76
CA TYR A 142 -6.64 -30.19 -41.75
C TYR A 142 -5.98 -30.37 -40.38
N LEU A 143 -6.67 -29.97 -39.31
CA LEU A 143 -6.18 -30.06 -37.92
C LEU A 143 -6.48 -31.41 -37.26
N LEU A 144 -7.13 -32.33 -37.99
CA LEU A 144 -7.48 -33.67 -37.53
C LEU A 144 -8.36 -33.66 -36.27
N LEU A 145 -9.24 -32.66 -36.18
CA LEU A 145 -10.20 -32.50 -35.08
C LEU A 145 -11.54 -33.19 -35.40
N PRO A 146 -12.28 -33.68 -34.40
CA PRO A 146 -13.60 -34.27 -34.60
C PRO A 146 -14.54 -33.28 -35.31
N LYS A 147 -15.09 -33.73 -36.44
CA LYS A 147 -15.98 -32.90 -37.26
C LYS A 147 -17.40 -32.98 -36.71
N VAL A 148 -17.94 -31.84 -36.29
CA VAL A 148 -19.33 -31.73 -35.79
C VAL A 148 -20.06 -30.71 -36.66
N GLY A 149 -20.69 -31.19 -37.74
CA GLY A 149 -21.35 -30.33 -38.72
C GLY A 149 -22.46 -29.48 -38.10
N GLY A 150 -22.43 -28.16 -38.34
CA GLY A 150 -23.44 -27.23 -37.84
C GLY A 150 -23.19 -26.68 -36.44
N SER A 151 -22.22 -27.19 -35.67
CA SER A 151 -21.89 -26.66 -34.34
C SER A 151 -21.32 -25.23 -34.39
N GLY A 152 -20.65 -24.86 -35.48
CA GLY A 152 -20.01 -23.55 -35.66
C GLY A 152 -20.93 -22.34 -35.49
N GLU A 153 -22.25 -22.49 -35.69
CA GLU A 153 -23.23 -21.43 -35.46
C GLU A 153 -23.34 -21.04 -33.97
N VAL A 154 -23.02 -21.96 -33.06
CA VAL A 154 -23.02 -21.72 -31.60
C VAL A 154 -21.99 -20.67 -31.20
N VAL A 155 -20.97 -20.40 -32.04
CA VAL A 155 -20.01 -19.30 -31.82
C VAL A 155 -20.73 -17.96 -31.68
N ILE A 156 -21.85 -17.75 -32.37
CA ILE A 156 -22.65 -16.51 -32.23
C ILE A 156 -23.26 -16.41 -30.83
N VAL A 157 -23.72 -17.55 -30.28
CA VAL A 157 -24.20 -17.63 -28.89
C VAL A 157 -23.04 -17.36 -27.93
N ALA A 158 -21.89 -17.99 -28.16
CA ALA A 158 -20.69 -17.81 -27.34
C ALA A 158 -20.25 -16.35 -27.30
N THR A 159 -20.16 -15.68 -28.45
CA THR A 159 -19.79 -14.26 -28.54
C THR A 159 -20.83 -13.35 -27.89
N ALA A 160 -22.12 -13.66 -27.99
CA ALA A 160 -23.16 -12.91 -27.29
C ALA A 160 -23.04 -13.05 -25.77
N VAL A 161 -22.77 -14.25 -25.27
CA VAL A 161 -22.51 -14.50 -23.84
C VAL A 161 -21.24 -13.78 -23.39
N MET A 162 -20.13 -13.89 -24.13
CA MET A 162 -18.89 -13.14 -23.82
C MET A 162 -19.13 -11.64 -23.78
N GLY A 163 -19.85 -11.07 -24.76
CA GLY A 163 -20.20 -9.65 -24.76
C GLY A 163 -21.02 -9.24 -23.54
N SER A 164 -21.97 -10.09 -23.12
CA SER A 164 -22.73 -9.84 -21.88
C SER A 164 -21.86 -9.93 -20.62
N LEU A 165 -20.89 -10.85 -20.59
CA LEU A 165 -19.94 -10.99 -19.48
C LEU A 165 -18.96 -9.83 -19.42
N VAL A 166 -18.47 -9.32 -20.54
CA VAL A 166 -17.63 -8.11 -20.59
C VAL A 166 -18.41 -6.89 -20.11
N GLY A 167 -19.66 -6.73 -20.55
CA GLY A 167 -20.53 -5.65 -20.06
C GLY A 167 -20.83 -5.77 -18.56
N PHE A 168 -21.06 -7.00 -18.07
CA PHE A 168 -21.25 -7.29 -16.66
C PHE A 168 -19.98 -7.03 -15.83
N LEU A 169 -18.80 -7.39 -16.36
CA LEU A 169 -17.51 -7.24 -15.69
C LEU A 169 -17.25 -5.79 -15.29
N TRP A 170 -17.67 -4.81 -16.10
CA TRP A 170 -17.56 -3.39 -15.76
C TRP A 170 -18.20 -3.03 -14.41
N PHE A 171 -19.30 -3.70 -14.05
CA PHE A 171 -20.04 -3.49 -12.81
C PHE A 171 -19.70 -4.50 -11.71
N ASN A 172 -18.91 -5.53 -12.04
CA ASN A 172 -18.56 -6.63 -11.15
C ASN A 172 -17.07 -6.64 -10.75
N CYS A 173 -16.23 -5.80 -11.38
CA CYS A 173 -14.87 -5.54 -10.91
C CYS A 173 -14.90 -4.78 -9.57
N TYR A 174 -13.89 -5.04 -8.74
CA TYR A 174 -13.82 -4.45 -7.40
C TYR A 174 -13.80 -2.91 -7.42
N PRO A 175 -14.62 -2.24 -6.59
CA PRO A 175 -15.69 -2.81 -5.75
C PRO A 175 -16.96 -3.11 -6.57
N ALA A 176 -17.52 -4.32 -6.48
CA ALA A 176 -18.67 -4.72 -7.29
C ALA A 176 -19.97 -3.99 -6.91
N GLU A 177 -20.66 -3.47 -7.93
CA GLU A 177 -22.01 -2.88 -7.83
C GLU A 177 -23.10 -3.92 -8.10
N ILE A 178 -22.80 -4.93 -8.92
CA ILE A 178 -23.73 -5.99 -9.32
C ILE A 178 -23.08 -7.36 -9.13
N PHE A 179 -23.79 -8.26 -8.43
CA PHE A 179 -23.39 -9.65 -8.22
C PHE A 179 -24.05 -10.57 -9.25
N MET A 180 -23.33 -11.60 -9.69
CA MET A 180 -23.79 -12.52 -10.73
C MET A 180 -24.94 -13.41 -10.25
N GLY A 181 -24.86 -13.88 -9.00
CA GLY A 181 -25.86 -14.75 -8.38
C GLY A 181 -25.94 -16.13 -9.00
N ASP A 182 -26.78 -17.00 -8.44
CA ASP A 182 -26.95 -18.37 -8.94
C ASP A 182 -27.57 -18.38 -10.35
N SER A 183 -28.40 -17.40 -10.68
CA SER A 183 -28.99 -17.25 -12.03
C SER A 183 -27.92 -17.11 -13.12
N GLY A 184 -26.85 -16.35 -12.86
CA GLY A 184 -25.77 -16.14 -13.81
C GLY A 184 -24.82 -17.34 -13.84
N SER A 185 -24.21 -17.65 -12.70
CA SER A 185 -23.09 -18.59 -12.62
C SER A 185 -23.46 -20.02 -13.00
N LEU A 186 -24.67 -20.49 -12.64
CA LEU A 186 -25.14 -21.82 -13.07
C LEU A 186 -25.32 -21.91 -14.58
N SER A 187 -25.86 -20.86 -15.22
CA SER A 187 -26.11 -20.83 -16.66
C SER A 187 -24.81 -20.81 -17.46
N ILE A 188 -23.83 -20.02 -17.01
CA ILE A 188 -22.53 -19.86 -17.66
C ILE A 188 -21.76 -21.18 -17.57
N GLY A 189 -21.67 -21.79 -16.39
CA GLY A 189 -20.97 -23.06 -16.24
C GLY A 189 -21.63 -24.20 -17.02
N ALA A 190 -22.97 -24.26 -17.07
CA ALA A 190 -23.67 -25.25 -17.89
C ALA A 190 -23.43 -25.04 -19.39
N PHE A 191 -23.38 -23.79 -19.85
CA PHE A 191 -23.06 -23.45 -21.23
C PHE A 191 -21.61 -23.79 -21.61
N ILE A 192 -20.65 -23.58 -20.70
CA ILE A 192 -19.26 -24.03 -20.86
C ILE A 192 -19.20 -25.56 -21.01
N GLY A 193 -19.91 -26.30 -20.14
CA GLY A 193 -20.01 -27.76 -20.24
C GLY A 193 -20.64 -28.21 -21.55
N TYR A 194 -21.71 -27.55 -21.99
CA TYR A 194 -22.35 -27.79 -23.29
C TYR A 194 -21.37 -27.59 -24.46
N MET A 195 -20.61 -26.49 -24.47
CA MET A 195 -19.62 -26.22 -25.51
C MET A 195 -18.49 -27.26 -25.54
N ALA A 196 -18.06 -27.75 -24.37
CA ALA A 196 -17.06 -28.83 -24.29
C ALA A 196 -17.58 -30.13 -24.92
N ILE A 197 -18.86 -30.47 -24.71
CA ILE A 197 -19.50 -31.67 -25.28
C ILE A 197 -19.59 -31.56 -26.80
N ILE A 198 -20.15 -30.48 -27.34
CA ILE A 198 -20.35 -30.34 -28.79
C ILE A 198 -19.04 -30.18 -29.57
N SER A 199 -17.94 -29.81 -28.88
CA SER A 199 -16.60 -29.73 -29.46
C SER A 199 -15.72 -30.95 -29.20
N LYS A 200 -16.24 -31.99 -28.53
CA LYS A 200 -15.49 -33.20 -28.17
C LYS A 200 -14.26 -32.96 -27.30
N ASN A 201 -14.35 -31.95 -26.44
CA ASN A 201 -13.30 -31.49 -25.54
C ASN A 201 -13.69 -31.65 -24.06
N GLU A 202 -14.48 -32.67 -23.73
CA GLU A 202 -15.01 -32.89 -22.37
C GLU A 202 -13.90 -33.03 -21.32
N ILE A 203 -12.77 -33.66 -21.66
CA ILE A 203 -11.61 -33.79 -20.77
C ILE A 203 -10.71 -32.56 -20.82
N LEU A 204 -10.54 -31.96 -22.00
CA LEU A 204 -9.76 -30.72 -22.15
C LEU A 204 -10.36 -29.57 -21.33
N LEU A 205 -11.68 -29.62 -21.07
CA LEU A 205 -12.36 -28.69 -20.18
C LEU A 205 -11.72 -28.60 -18.78
N LEU A 206 -11.12 -29.68 -18.26
CA LEU A 206 -10.41 -29.64 -16.98
C LEU A 206 -9.19 -28.72 -17.00
N LEU A 207 -8.55 -28.59 -18.17
CA LEU A 207 -7.42 -27.67 -18.37
C LEU A 207 -7.90 -26.27 -18.73
N ILE A 208 -8.92 -26.15 -19.60
CA ILE A 208 -9.49 -24.85 -19.99
C ILE A 208 -10.12 -24.14 -18.78
N GLY A 209 -10.86 -24.88 -17.96
CA GLY A 209 -11.51 -24.39 -16.73
C GLY A 209 -10.68 -24.62 -15.47
N PHE A 210 -9.34 -24.60 -15.57
CA PHE A 210 -8.44 -24.96 -14.48
C PHE A 210 -8.74 -24.23 -13.16
N VAL A 211 -9.03 -22.93 -13.22
CA VAL A 211 -9.40 -22.12 -12.05
C VAL A 211 -10.66 -22.70 -11.36
N PHE A 212 -11.72 -22.97 -12.12
CA PHE A 212 -12.95 -23.57 -11.59
C PHE A 212 -12.70 -24.96 -10.97
N VAL A 213 -11.81 -25.75 -11.58
CA VAL A 213 -11.43 -27.07 -11.09
C VAL A 213 -10.68 -26.96 -9.76
N LEU A 214 -9.70 -26.06 -9.64
CA LEU A 214 -8.96 -25.84 -8.40
C LEU A 214 -9.90 -25.43 -7.26
N GLU A 215 -10.82 -24.50 -7.53
CA GLU A 215 -11.80 -24.05 -6.56
C GLU A 215 -12.69 -25.20 -6.10
N THR A 216 -13.23 -25.98 -7.04
CA THR A 216 -14.10 -27.11 -6.73
C THR A 216 -13.36 -28.20 -5.94
N VAL A 217 -12.14 -28.54 -6.35
CA VAL A 217 -11.30 -29.54 -5.67
C VAL A 217 -10.98 -29.09 -4.25
N SER A 218 -10.72 -27.80 -4.03
CA SER A 218 -10.46 -27.27 -2.69
C SER A 218 -11.63 -27.51 -1.73
N VAL A 219 -12.86 -27.30 -2.20
CA VAL A 219 -14.09 -27.54 -1.43
C VAL A 219 -14.28 -29.03 -1.15
N ILE A 220 -14.09 -29.89 -2.16
CA ILE A 220 -14.20 -31.35 -2.00
C ILE A 220 -13.19 -31.86 -0.96
N LEU A 221 -11.92 -31.44 -1.06
CA LEU A 221 -10.86 -31.81 -0.13
C LEU A 221 -11.18 -31.33 1.29
N GLN A 222 -11.61 -30.08 1.44
CA GLN A 222 -11.98 -29.49 2.72
C GLN A 222 -13.13 -30.24 3.40
N VAL A 223 -14.23 -30.48 2.68
CA VAL A 223 -15.41 -31.18 3.20
C VAL A 223 -15.06 -32.64 3.50
N GLY A 224 -14.30 -33.30 2.63
CA GLY A 224 -13.84 -34.67 2.81
C GLY A 224 -12.98 -34.83 4.06
N SER A 225 -11.99 -33.96 4.27
CA SER A 225 -11.14 -33.95 5.47
C SER A 225 -11.93 -33.65 6.74
N PHE A 226 -12.87 -32.71 6.70
CA PHE A 226 -13.68 -32.41 7.87
C PHE A 226 -14.64 -33.55 8.23
N LYS A 227 -15.21 -34.25 7.24
CA LYS A 227 -16.08 -35.43 7.48
C LYS A 227 -15.29 -36.64 8.01
N THR A 228 -14.08 -36.87 7.50
CA THR A 228 -13.29 -38.07 7.83
C THR A 228 -12.35 -37.88 9.02
N ARG A 229 -11.63 -36.74 9.09
CA ARG A 229 -10.58 -36.47 10.07
C ARG A 229 -10.93 -35.39 11.08
N LYS A 230 -12.08 -34.70 10.92
CA LYS A 230 -12.49 -33.53 11.71
C LYS A 230 -11.45 -32.40 11.74
N LYS A 231 -10.56 -32.37 10.75
CA LYS A 231 -9.51 -31.35 10.58
C LYS A 231 -9.72 -30.62 9.25
N ARG A 232 -9.57 -29.30 9.26
CA ARG A 232 -9.60 -28.44 8.08
C ARG A 232 -8.22 -28.48 7.38
N ILE A 233 -8.21 -28.49 6.04
CA ILE A 233 -6.97 -28.43 5.24
C ILE A 233 -6.64 -26.98 4.93
N PHE A 234 -7.65 -26.22 4.48
CA PHE A 234 -7.58 -24.78 4.24
C PHE A 234 -8.25 -24.03 5.39
N LEU A 235 -7.87 -22.76 5.60
CA LEU A 235 -8.49 -21.90 6.62
C LEU A 235 -9.99 -21.72 6.35
N MET A 236 -10.32 -21.48 5.08
CA MET A 236 -11.66 -21.41 4.51
C MET A 236 -11.63 -22.05 3.11
N ALA A 237 -12.74 -22.63 2.67
CA ALA A 237 -12.91 -23.11 1.31
C ALA A 237 -14.16 -22.42 0.72
N PRO A 238 -14.15 -22.00 -0.56
CA PRO A 238 -13.17 -22.30 -1.61
C PRO A 238 -11.78 -21.61 -1.45
N ILE A 239 -10.82 -21.92 -2.32
CA ILE A 239 -9.40 -21.58 -2.08
C ILE A 239 -9.14 -20.08 -2.14
N HIS A 240 -9.91 -19.31 -2.90
CA HIS A 240 -9.79 -17.85 -2.86
C HIS A 240 -10.04 -17.25 -1.46
N HIS A 241 -11.05 -17.72 -0.72
CA HIS A 241 -11.26 -17.30 0.67
C HIS A 241 -10.11 -17.72 1.61
N HIS A 242 -9.38 -18.79 1.28
CA HIS A 242 -8.17 -19.13 2.03
C HIS A 242 -7.09 -18.04 1.89
N PHE A 243 -6.98 -17.43 0.72
CA PHE A 243 -6.05 -16.34 0.46
C PHE A 243 -6.53 -15.01 1.05
N GLU A 244 -7.83 -14.70 1.01
CA GLU A 244 -8.42 -13.56 1.73
C GLU A 244 -8.12 -13.61 3.23
N VAL A 245 -8.34 -14.77 3.87
CA VAL A 245 -8.07 -14.94 5.30
C VAL A 245 -6.56 -14.83 5.61
N LYS A 246 -5.69 -15.08 4.63
CA LYS A 246 -4.24 -14.86 4.73
C LYS A 246 -3.83 -13.40 4.45
N GLY A 247 -4.78 -12.50 4.22
CA GLY A 247 -4.54 -11.08 3.99
C GLY A 247 -4.07 -10.75 2.57
N TRP A 248 -4.34 -11.60 1.58
CA TRP A 248 -4.09 -11.25 0.17
C TRP A 248 -5.16 -10.25 -0.28
N PRO A 249 -4.77 -9.07 -0.81
CA PRO A 249 -5.74 -8.11 -1.30
C PRO A 249 -6.44 -8.66 -2.56
N GLU A 250 -7.76 -8.46 -2.64
CA GLU A 250 -8.67 -9.10 -3.60
C GLU A 250 -8.25 -8.85 -5.07
N ASN A 251 -7.72 -7.66 -5.36
CA ASN A 251 -7.16 -7.27 -6.66
C ASN A 251 -5.97 -8.15 -7.10
N LYS A 252 -5.15 -8.62 -6.17
CA LYS A 252 -3.97 -9.46 -6.43
C LYS A 252 -4.33 -10.90 -6.81
N ILE A 253 -5.57 -11.32 -6.53
CA ILE A 253 -6.10 -12.64 -6.87
C ILE A 253 -6.67 -12.65 -8.29
N ILE A 254 -7.14 -11.50 -8.80
CA ILE A 254 -7.89 -11.38 -10.06
C ILE A 254 -6.97 -11.02 -11.24
N VAL A 255 -5.91 -10.24 -11.02
CA VAL A 255 -4.94 -9.83 -12.04
C VAL A 255 -3.53 -9.86 -11.45
N SER A 256 -2.71 -10.83 -11.84
CA SER A 256 -1.29 -10.84 -11.47
C SER A 256 -0.56 -9.74 -12.24
N ILE A 257 -0.17 -8.68 -11.53
CA ILE A 257 0.81 -7.67 -11.99
C ILE A 257 2.22 -8.30 -11.93
N GLU A 258 2.43 -9.44 -12.59
CA GLU A 258 3.68 -10.23 -12.53
C GLU A 258 4.61 -9.99 -13.74
N ASP A 259 4.25 -9.11 -14.68
CA ASP A 259 5.05 -8.85 -15.89
C ASP A 259 5.62 -7.41 -15.99
N GLN A 260 5.56 -6.60 -14.92
CA GLN A 260 6.08 -5.23 -14.97
C GLN A 260 7.54 -5.17 -14.50
N MET A 261 8.43 -4.65 -15.36
CA MET A 261 9.83 -4.44 -15.01
C MET A 261 9.96 -3.25 -14.04
N ILE A 262 10.45 -3.53 -12.83
CA ILE A 262 10.66 -2.50 -11.80
C ILE A 262 12.06 -1.92 -11.95
N THR A 263 12.14 -0.65 -12.31
CA THR A 263 13.38 0.10 -12.37
C THR A 263 13.53 1.00 -11.16
N LEU A 264 14.67 0.94 -10.48
CA LEU A 264 14.98 1.71 -9.28
C LEU A 264 16.13 2.68 -9.56
N PHE A 265 15.96 3.97 -9.23
CA PHE A 265 17.03 4.95 -9.33
C PHE A 265 17.63 5.25 -7.94
N GLY A 266 18.93 4.98 -7.82
CA GLY A 266 19.68 5.06 -6.59
C GLY A 266 19.63 3.76 -5.77
N HIS A 267 20.70 3.49 -5.01
CA HIS A 267 20.84 2.29 -4.16
C HIS A 267 20.78 2.62 -2.66
N GLY A 268 19.77 3.41 -2.28
CA GLY A 268 19.49 3.83 -0.90
C GLY A 268 18.66 2.82 -0.09
N THR A 269 18.31 3.16 1.14
CA THR A 269 17.51 2.29 2.04
C THR A 269 16.15 1.92 1.45
N THR A 270 15.42 2.90 0.92
CA THR A 270 14.12 2.71 0.26
C THR A 270 14.21 1.74 -0.92
N THR A 271 15.09 2.01 -1.88
CA THR A 271 15.19 1.19 -3.09
C THR A 271 15.76 -0.21 -2.81
N LYS A 272 16.67 -0.34 -1.83
CA LYS A 272 17.11 -1.66 -1.34
C LYS A 272 15.97 -2.50 -0.75
N ALA A 273 15.07 -1.88 0.00
CA ALA A 273 13.93 -2.58 0.57
C ALA A 273 12.95 -3.06 -0.51
N ILE A 274 12.70 -2.24 -1.54
CA ILE A 274 11.90 -2.64 -2.71
C ILE A 274 12.60 -3.78 -3.45
N ALA A 275 13.89 -3.63 -3.78
CA ALA A 275 14.68 -4.66 -4.46
C ALA A 275 14.70 -6.01 -3.73
N LYS A 276 14.76 -5.98 -2.40
CA LYS A 276 14.68 -7.19 -1.55
C LYS A 276 13.30 -7.84 -1.59
N ARG A 277 12.23 -7.03 -1.64
CA ARG A 277 10.84 -7.52 -1.66
C ARG A 277 10.47 -8.18 -2.99
N TYR A 278 10.97 -7.65 -4.11
CA TYR A 278 10.72 -8.12 -5.47
C TYR A 278 11.97 -8.77 -6.09
N GLY A 279 12.73 -9.52 -5.30
CA GLY A 279 14.04 -10.03 -5.68
C GLY A 279 14.04 -10.81 -7.01
N GLY A 280 14.94 -10.42 -7.92
CA GLY A 280 15.07 -11.01 -9.26
C GLY A 280 14.28 -10.27 -10.35
N GLU A 281 13.43 -9.31 -9.95
CA GLU A 281 12.53 -8.58 -10.86
C GLU A 281 12.90 -7.10 -11.00
N CYS A 282 13.96 -6.65 -10.31
CA CYS A 282 14.38 -5.24 -10.31
C CYS A 282 15.65 -4.96 -11.14
N GLN A 283 15.66 -3.80 -11.78
CA GLN A 283 16.86 -3.17 -12.35
C GLN A 283 17.21 -1.91 -11.54
N ILE A 284 18.44 -1.81 -11.03
CA ILE A 284 18.88 -0.73 -10.15
C ILE A 284 19.97 0.07 -10.86
N PHE A 285 19.72 1.37 -11.05
CA PHE A 285 20.67 2.29 -11.67
C PHE A 285 21.21 3.28 -10.63
N ASP A 286 22.54 3.35 -10.51
CA ASP A 286 23.23 4.25 -9.59
C ASP A 286 24.61 4.63 -10.14
N ASP A 287 25.05 5.87 -9.91
CA ASP A 287 26.36 6.36 -10.37
C ASP A 287 27.55 5.57 -9.80
N HIS A 288 27.36 4.86 -8.68
CA HIS A 288 28.38 3.99 -8.10
C HIS A 288 28.62 2.70 -8.90
N PHE A 289 27.68 2.31 -9.79
CA PHE A 289 27.82 1.13 -10.62
C PHE A 289 28.55 1.47 -11.92
N THR A 290 29.69 0.82 -12.15
CA THR A 290 30.52 1.03 -13.34
C THR A 290 30.35 -0.06 -14.39
N CYS A 291 29.80 -1.21 -14.01
CA CYS A 291 29.52 -2.33 -14.89
C CYS A 291 28.32 -3.13 -14.39
N LYS A 292 27.68 -3.89 -15.29
CA LYS A 292 26.56 -4.76 -14.97
C LYS A 292 26.98 -5.82 -13.95
N SER A 293 26.26 -5.90 -12.84
CA SER A 293 26.42 -6.93 -11.80
C SER A 293 25.07 -7.31 -11.21
N GLU A 294 25.05 -8.25 -10.26
CA GLU A 294 23.83 -8.69 -9.57
C GLU A 294 24.01 -8.54 -8.06
N ASP A 295 22.93 -8.21 -7.36
CA ASP A 295 22.89 -8.26 -5.90
C ASP A 295 22.59 -9.67 -5.36
N ALA A 296 22.57 -9.81 -4.04
CA ALA A 296 22.31 -11.10 -3.38
C ALA A 296 20.88 -11.64 -3.60
N PHE A 297 19.97 -10.84 -4.14
CA PHE A 297 18.58 -11.18 -4.40
C PHE A 297 18.31 -11.42 -5.89
N GLY A 298 19.35 -11.35 -6.74
CA GLY A 298 19.26 -11.56 -8.19
C GLY A 298 18.83 -10.33 -8.98
N ASN A 299 18.81 -9.14 -8.37
CA ASN A 299 18.48 -7.90 -9.08
C ASN A 299 19.68 -7.40 -9.89
N LEU A 300 19.42 -6.82 -11.05
CA LEU A 300 20.46 -6.26 -11.91
C LEU A 300 20.91 -4.90 -11.40
N LEU A 301 22.22 -4.73 -11.18
CA LEU A 301 22.87 -3.47 -10.86
C LEU A 301 23.53 -2.93 -12.13
N LEU A 302 23.13 -1.74 -12.57
CA LEU A 302 23.46 -1.21 -13.90
C LEU A 302 24.01 0.23 -13.81
N PRO A 303 24.99 0.59 -14.65
CA PRO A 303 25.43 1.98 -14.78
C PRO A 303 24.33 2.83 -15.42
N PRO A 304 24.25 4.15 -15.13
CA PRO A 304 23.24 5.03 -15.71
C PRO A 304 23.22 5.08 -17.24
N SER A 305 24.34 4.74 -17.90
CA SER A 305 24.46 4.67 -19.36
C SER A 305 23.59 3.59 -20.02
N ASP A 306 23.22 2.56 -19.25
CA ASP A 306 22.53 1.38 -19.77
C ASP A 306 21.01 1.50 -19.64
N PHE A 307 20.53 2.62 -19.10
CA PHE A 307 19.11 2.86 -18.90
C PHE A 307 18.39 3.14 -20.24
N ASP A 308 17.38 2.32 -20.56
CA ASP A 308 16.47 2.54 -21.68
C ASP A 308 15.02 2.74 -21.18
N PRO A 309 14.49 3.99 -21.24
CA PRO A 309 13.14 4.30 -20.76
C PRO A 309 12.02 3.65 -21.60
N LYS A 310 12.33 3.00 -22.73
CA LYS A 310 11.33 2.24 -23.51
C LYS A 310 11.07 0.85 -22.95
N THR A 311 11.97 0.35 -22.11
CA THR A 311 11.94 -1.02 -21.57
C THR A 311 11.52 -1.07 -20.10
N SER A 312 11.26 0.10 -19.50
CA SER A 312 10.91 0.24 -18.09
C SER A 312 9.45 0.63 -17.94
N ASP A 313 8.69 -0.15 -17.18
CA ASP A 313 7.27 0.11 -16.92
C ASP A 313 7.06 1.02 -15.70
N ILE A 314 7.90 0.85 -14.68
CA ILE A 314 7.84 1.60 -13.43
C ILE A 314 9.24 2.06 -13.06
N GLU A 315 9.40 3.36 -12.79
CA GLU A 315 10.70 3.98 -12.51
C GLU A 315 10.65 4.67 -11.14
N ILE A 316 11.18 4.01 -10.10
CA ILE A 316 11.08 4.46 -8.71
C ILE A 316 12.40 5.10 -8.25
N PRO A 317 12.47 6.44 -8.11
CA PRO A 317 13.62 7.09 -7.52
C PRO A 317 13.63 6.97 -5.99
N SER A 318 14.83 6.90 -5.41
CA SER A 318 14.99 7.17 -3.98
C SER A 318 14.45 8.59 -3.67
N PRO A 319 13.88 8.84 -2.48
CA PRO A 319 13.27 10.14 -2.18
C PRO A 319 14.18 11.33 -2.46
N GLY A 320 15.46 11.27 -2.05
CA GLY A 320 16.42 12.36 -2.24
C GLY A 320 17.10 12.40 -3.61
N PHE A 321 16.72 11.52 -4.55
CA PHE A 321 17.37 11.44 -5.86
C PHE A 321 17.19 12.76 -6.63
N PRO A 322 18.25 13.36 -7.23
CA PRO A 322 18.16 14.69 -7.82
C PRO A 322 17.18 14.74 -9.00
N SER A 323 16.23 15.67 -8.96
CA SER A 323 15.21 15.83 -10.02
C SER A 323 15.81 16.26 -11.36
N ASN A 324 17.01 16.84 -11.36
CA ASN A 324 17.73 17.27 -12.55
C ASN A 324 18.69 16.20 -13.12
N HIS A 325 18.76 15.03 -12.50
CA HIS A 325 19.65 13.93 -12.89
C HIS A 325 19.32 13.41 -14.30
N PRO A 326 20.31 13.00 -15.12
CA PRO A 326 20.06 12.46 -16.46
C PRO A 326 19.07 11.30 -16.51
N LEU A 327 19.11 10.39 -15.53
CA LEU A 327 18.14 9.28 -15.43
C LEU A 327 16.70 9.79 -15.29
N ILE A 328 16.45 10.74 -14.38
CA ILE A 328 15.12 11.35 -14.18
C ILE A 328 14.66 12.12 -15.41
N LYS A 329 15.57 12.79 -16.12
CA LYS A 329 15.23 13.52 -17.35
C LYS A 329 14.88 12.60 -18.52
N GLN A 330 15.40 11.37 -18.54
CA GLN A 330 15.13 10.37 -19.58
C GLN A 330 13.92 9.49 -19.24
N ALA A 331 13.67 9.30 -17.95
CA ALA A 331 12.57 8.54 -17.38
C ALA A 331 11.19 9.01 -17.89
N LYS A 332 10.31 8.06 -18.18
CA LYS A 332 8.94 8.30 -18.70
C LYS A 332 7.83 7.93 -17.72
N HIS A 333 8.12 7.03 -16.78
CA HIS A 333 7.16 6.40 -15.88
C HIS A 333 7.59 6.59 -14.41
N VAL A 334 8.12 7.78 -14.09
CA VAL A 334 8.58 8.14 -12.74
C VAL A 334 7.43 7.99 -11.74
N THR A 335 7.61 7.11 -10.78
CA THR A 335 6.61 6.74 -9.76
C THR A 335 7.26 6.81 -8.38
N SER A 336 6.67 7.52 -7.42
CA SER A 336 7.22 7.50 -6.05
C SER A 336 6.98 6.16 -5.35
N GLU A 337 7.75 5.87 -4.30
CA GLU A 337 7.48 4.72 -3.42
C GLU A 337 6.02 4.73 -2.91
N TYR A 338 5.49 5.91 -2.59
CA TYR A 338 4.13 6.05 -2.08
C TYR A 338 3.06 5.79 -3.15
N ASP A 339 3.28 6.25 -4.38
CA ASP A 339 2.40 5.95 -5.50
C ASP A 339 2.44 4.46 -5.86
N PHE A 340 3.62 3.85 -5.79
CA PHE A 340 3.81 2.42 -6.05
C PHE A 340 3.04 1.54 -5.06
N PHE A 341 3.05 1.88 -3.78
CA PHE A 341 2.28 1.18 -2.74
C PHE A 341 0.85 1.71 -2.54
N LYS A 342 0.36 2.64 -3.38
CA LYS A 342 -0.94 3.29 -3.19
C LYS A 342 -2.10 2.31 -3.02
N GLU A 343 -2.14 1.26 -3.83
CA GLU A 343 -3.25 0.30 -3.85
C GLU A 343 -3.19 -0.71 -2.70
N SER A 344 -2.02 -0.90 -2.08
CA SER A 344 -1.84 -1.79 -0.92
C SER A 344 -1.66 -1.05 0.41
N MET A 345 -1.59 0.28 0.38
CA MET A 345 -1.52 1.13 1.57
C MET A 345 -2.85 1.07 2.32
N PRO A 346 -2.87 0.61 3.58
CA PRO A 346 -4.07 0.65 4.43
C PRO A 346 -4.36 2.10 4.84
N PHE A 347 -5.30 2.28 5.76
CA PHE A 347 -5.57 3.59 6.36
C PHE A 347 -4.25 4.23 6.83
N SER A 348 -3.96 5.44 6.38
CA SER A 348 -2.65 6.04 6.59
C SER A 348 -2.69 7.44 7.17
N ILE A 349 -1.80 7.66 8.15
CA ILE A 349 -1.55 8.94 8.81
C ILE A 349 -0.20 9.42 8.32
N TRP A 350 -0.16 10.54 7.59
CA TRP A 350 1.10 11.10 7.09
C TRP A 350 1.50 12.29 7.93
N ILE A 351 2.76 12.32 8.35
CA ILE A 351 3.32 13.35 9.21
C ILE A 351 4.44 14.05 8.45
N SER A 352 4.31 15.36 8.25
CA SER A 352 5.36 16.18 7.64
C SER A 352 5.61 17.47 8.38
N GLY A 353 6.72 18.13 8.04
CA GLY A 353 7.12 19.44 8.55
C GLY A 353 8.62 19.64 8.44
N THR A 354 9.11 20.68 9.09
CA THR A 354 10.56 20.98 9.14
C THR A 354 11.20 20.23 10.30
N ASN A 355 10.71 20.50 11.52
CA ASN A 355 11.14 19.84 12.75
C ASN A 355 9.99 19.04 13.38
N GLY A 356 10.28 18.14 14.31
CA GLY A 356 9.26 17.37 15.07
C GLY A 356 8.71 16.11 14.39
N LYS A 357 8.95 15.91 13.09
CA LYS A 357 8.41 14.79 12.29
C LYS A 357 8.58 13.42 12.95
N THR A 358 9.83 13.02 13.18
CA THR A 358 10.21 11.74 13.80
C THR A 358 9.56 11.53 15.15
N THR A 359 9.60 12.56 16.01
CA THR A 359 9.03 12.49 17.36
C THR A 359 7.50 12.38 17.32
N THR A 360 6.85 13.16 16.48
CA THR A 360 5.39 13.07 16.27
C THR A 360 5.00 11.69 15.73
N THR A 361 5.75 11.14 14.77
CA THR A 361 5.53 9.78 14.24
C THR A 361 5.69 8.71 15.31
N GLN A 362 6.73 8.78 16.14
CA GLN A 362 6.94 7.86 17.25
C GLN A 362 5.83 7.95 18.31
N MET A 363 5.42 9.16 18.69
CA MET A 363 4.33 9.38 19.64
C MET A 363 2.99 8.87 19.10
N CYS A 364 2.70 9.14 17.83
CA CYS A 364 1.48 8.65 17.16
C CYS A 364 1.46 7.12 17.10
N HIS A 365 2.59 6.51 16.74
CA HIS A 365 2.75 5.05 16.77
C HIS A 365 2.57 4.48 18.16
N TYR A 366 3.22 5.06 19.15
CA TYR A 366 3.10 4.61 20.54
C TYR A 366 1.65 4.67 21.03
N LEU A 367 0.85 5.67 20.62
CA LEU A 367 -0.57 5.77 20.97
C LEU A 367 -1.46 4.75 20.25
N LEU A 368 -1.06 4.28 19.07
CA LEU A 368 -1.89 3.45 18.19
C LEU A 368 -1.38 2.01 17.99
N GLU A 369 -0.23 1.65 18.55
CA GLU A 369 0.37 0.31 18.41
C GLU A 369 -0.56 -0.81 18.92
N GLU A 370 -1.36 -0.55 19.97
CA GLU A 370 -2.36 -1.52 20.48
C GLU A 370 -3.49 -1.80 19.49
N LYS A 371 -3.67 -0.92 18.50
CA LYS A 371 -4.60 -1.10 17.39
C LYS A 371 -3.92 -1.74 16.17
N GLY A 372 -2.67 -2.18 16.29
CA GLY A 372 -1.90 -2.79 15.22
C GLY A 372 -1.28 -1.79 14.24
N ALA A 373 -1.17 -0.51 14.62
CA ALA A 373 -0.52 0.49 13.76
C ALA A 373 0.98 0.19 13.60
N LEU A 374 1.52 0.46 12.40
CA LEU A 374 2.96 0.38 12.11
C LEU A 374 3.50 1.75 11.67
N ALA A 375 4.69 2.10 12.14
CA ALA A 375 5.39 3.32 11.70
C ALA A 375 6.46 3.03 10.64
N GLY A 376 6.55 3.91 9.63
CA GLY A 376 7.56 3.83 8.59
C GLY A 376 7.72 5.11 7.78
N GLY A 377 8.25 4.97 6.57
CA GLY A 377 8.66 6.08 5.71
C GLY A 377 10.07 6.57 6.07
N ASN A 378 10.25 7.89 6.19
CA ASN A 378 11.57 8.51 6.38
C ASN A 378 12.17 8.30 7.79
N ILE A 379 11.46 7.62 8.69
CA ILE A 379 11.89 7.36 10.07
C ILE A 379 12.78 6.11 10.24
N GLY A 380 13.01 5.36 9.16
CA GLY A 380 13.98 4.26 9.14
C GLY A 380 13.47 2.96 8.54
N THR A 381 12.15 2.73 8.59
CA THR A 381 11.50 1.54 7.98
C THR A 381 10.83 1.93 6.66
N PRO A 382 11.38 1.53 5.50
CA PRO A 382 10.76 1.80 4.19
C PRO A 382 9.38 1.14 4.06
N LEU A 383 8.53 1.66 3.17
CA LEU A 383 7.16 1.15 2.99
C LEU A 383 7.18 -0.30 2.53
N ALA A 384 8.17 -0.70 1.73
CA ALA A 384 8.33 -2.07 1.28
C ALA A 384 8.50 -3.09 2.42
N GLU A 385 8.96 -2.67 3.60
CA GLU A 385 9.10 -3.56 4.78
C GLU A 385 7.87 -3.54 5.70
N LEU A 386 6.91 -2.64 5.47
CA LEU A 386 5.68 -2.57 6.25
C LEU A 386 4.71 -3.68 5.82
N SER A 387 4.01 -4.25 6.82
CA SER A 387 2.96 -5.23 6.55
C SER A 387 1.71 -4.53 6.02
N GLU A 388 1.26 -4.92 4.83
CA GLU A 388 0.01 -4.44 4.21
C GLU A 388 -1.23 -4.93 4.97
N THR A 389 -1.09 -5.95 5.82
CA THR A 389 -2.19 -6.44 6.68
C THR A 389 -2.37 -5.62 7.95
N ALA A 390 -1.46 -4.68 8.24
CA ALA A 390 -1.62 -3.78 9.37
C ALA A 390 -2.80 -2.83 9.11
N PRO A 391 -3.68 -2.59 10.09
CA PRO A 391 -4.85 -1.74 9.88
C PRO A 391 -4.51 -0.26 9.68
N ILE A 392 -3.36 0.20 10.19
CA ILE A 392 -2.97 1.62 10.17
C ILE A 392 -1.48 1.74 9.86
N TRP A 393 -1.13 2.60 8.90
CA TRP A 393 0.25 3.02 8.66
C TRP A 393 0.47 4.47 9.12
N ILE A 394 1.56 4.70 9.84
CA ILE A 394 1.96 6.04 10.32
C ILE A 394 3.26 6.40 9.62
N LEU A 395 3.18 7.27 8.63
CA LEU A 395 4.25 7.51 7.68
C LEU A 395 4.90 8.87 7.91
N GLU A 396 6.19 8.86 8.25
CA GLU A 396 7.01 10.06 8.22
C GLU A 396 7.33 10.43 6.76
N THR A 397 6.95 11.65 6.36
CA THR A 397 7.06 12.11 4.98
C THR A 397 8.00 13.32 4.85
N SER A 398 8.86 13.29 3.82
CA SER A 398 9.76 14.39 3.48
C SER A 398 9.26 15.19 2.28
N SER A 399 9.74 16.42 2.11
CA SER A 399 9.43 17.23 0.92
C SER A 399 9.89 16.57 -0.39
N PHE A 400 10.98 15.79 -0.35
CA PHE A 400 11.50 15.10 -1.52
C PHE A 400 10.57 13.96 -1.95
N THR A 401 10.00 13.25 -0.98
CA THR A 401 8.97 12.22 -1.22
C THR A 401 7.78 12.80 -1.97
N PHE A 402 7.29 13.96 -1.54
CA PHE A 402 6.14 14.63 -2.17
C PHE A 402 6.43 15.19 -3.55
N HIS A 403 7.68 15.53 -3.87
CA HIS A 403 8.02 15.96 -5.21
C HIS A 403 7.68 14.90 -6.26
N TYR A 404 7.99 13.63 -5.97
CA TYR A 404 7.72 12.51 -6.87
C TYR A 404 6.30 11.94 -6.73
N THR A 405 5.61 12.15 -5.61
CA THR A 405 4.28 11.56 -5.35
C THR A 405 3.17 12.35 -6.04
N LYS A 406 2.41 11.69 -6.91
CA LYS A 406 1.37 12.28 -7.76
C LYS A 406 -0.04 11.73 -7.51
N MET A 407 -0.19 10.56 -6.92
CA MET A 407 -1.48 9.88 -6.76
C MET A 407 -1.82 9.52 -5.32
N ALA A 408 -0.86 9.03 -4.54
CA ALA A 408 -1.08 8.60 -3.17
C ALA A 408 -1.50 9.78 -2.27
N THR A 409 -2.34 9.48 -1.30
CA THR A 409 -2.92 10.47 -0.39
C THR A 409 -3.19 9.85 0.98
N PRO A 410 -2.99 10.61 2.08
CA PRO A 410 -3.34 10.15 3.42
C PRO A 410 -4.83 10.28 3.74
N ASP A 411 -5.27 9.52 4.73
CA ASP A 411 -6.56 9.71 5.38
C ASP A 411 -6.51 10.80 6.45
N ILE A 412 -5.39 10.86 7.20
CA ILE A 412 -5.08 11.92 8.14
C ILE A 412 -3.73 12.55 7.78
N TYR A 413 -3.71 13.85 7.53
CA TYR A 413 -2.48 14.59 7.29
C TYR A 413 -2.15 15.52 8.46
N LEU A 414 -0.99 15.33 9.08
CA LEU A 414 -0.49 16.17 10.16
C LEU A 414 0.71 16.97 9.64
N LEU A 415 0.52 18.27 9.50
CA LEU A 415 1.58 19.17 9.07
C LEU A 415 2.09 20.00 10.26
N LEU A 416 3.31 19.72 10.69
CA LEU A 416 4.07 20.54 11.62
C LEU A 416 4.49 21.86 10.95
N PRO A 417 4.90 22.89 11.72
CA PRO A 417 5.31 24.17 11.18
C PRO A 417 6.41 24.05 10.09
N ILE A 418 6.24 24.84 9.03
CA ILE A 418 7.21 24.92 7.94
C ILE A 418 8.13 26.13 8.18
N LYS A 419 9.43 25.88 8.19
CA LYS A 419 10.50 26.87 8.29
C LYS A 419 11.53 26.62 7.17
N PRO A 420 12.37 27.59 6.81
CA PRO A 420 13.33 27.43 5.71
C PRO A 420 14.28 26.25 5.92
N ASP A 421 14.24 25.26 5.02
CA ASP A 421 15.15 24.12 4.98
C ASP A 421 15.25 23.58 3.53
N HIS A 422 16.36 22.91 3.20
CA HIS A 422 16.58 22.25 1.91
C HIS A 422 16.42 23.12 0.64
N LEU A 423 16.67 24.44 0.75
CA LEU A 423 16.49 25.40 -0.36
C LEU A 423 17.37 25.08 -1.58
N THR A 424 18.54 24.46 -1.39
CA THR A 424 19.43 24.07 -2.50
C THR A 424 18.80 23.03 -3.44
N TRP A 425 17.89 22.21 -2.94
CA TRP A 425 17.22 21.16 -3.73
C TRP A 425 15.92 21.68 -4.37
N HIS A 426 15.12 22.45 -3.63
CA HIS A 426 13.84 22.99 -4.11
C HIS A 426 13.99 24.28 -4.93
N GLY A 427 15.14 24.95 -4.85
CA GLY A 427 15.41 26.23 -5.52
C GLY A 427 14.83 27.43 -4.78
N THR A 428 13.56 27.38 -4.37
CA THR A 428 12.89 28.46 -3.61
C THR A 428 12.10 27.95 -2.41
N MET A 429 11.76 28.85 -1.49
CA MET A 429 10.95 28.54 -0.31
C MET A 429 9.51 28.18 -0.68
N GLU A 430 8.97 28.83 -1.71
CA GLU A 430 7.63 28.58 -2.22
C GLU A 430 7.51 27.15 -2.76
N ALA A 431 8.52 26.66 -3.49
CA ALA A 431 8.55 25.29 -3.99
C ALA A 431 8.62 24.26 -2.85
N TYR A 432 9.38 24.57 -1.79
CA TYR A 432 9.45 23.72 -0.60
C TYR A 432 8.11 23.65 0.15
N ILE A 433 7.43 24.78 0.32
CA ILE A 433 6.07 24.85 0.90
C ILE A 433 5.08 24.09 0.02
N GLU A 434 5.09 24.33 -1.30
CA GLU A 434 4.16 23.67 -2.22
C GLU A 434 4.32 22.15 -2.19
N ALA A 435 5.56 21.64 -2.13
CA ALA A 435 5.80 20.20 -1.99
C ALA A 435 5.08 19.63 -0.76
N LYS A 436 5.18 20.31 0.40
CA LYS A 436 4.52 19.90 1.66
C LYS A 436 3.02 20.10 1.68
N LEU A 437 2.48 21.04 0.89
CA LEU A 437 1.04 21.20 0.73
C LEU A 437 0.46 20.29 -0.36
N SER A 438 1.29 19.67 -1.19
CA SER A 438 0.83 18.83 -2.30
C SER A 438 -0.14 17.69 -1.91
N PRO A 439 -0.03 17.02 -0.73
CA PRO A 439 -1.00 16.00 -0.34
C PRO A 439 -2.44 16.51 -0.31
N LEU A 440 -2.63 17.77 0.11
CA LEU A 440 -3.95 18.42 0.23
C LEU A 440 -4.72 18.44 -1.09
N LYS A 441 -4.01 18.55 -2.22
CA LYS A 441 -4.61 18.55 -3.57
C LYS A 441 -5.20 17.18 -3.95
N ARG A 442 -4.81 16.11 -3.24
CA ARG A 442 -5.20 14.71 -3.53
C ARG A 442 -6.10 14.09 -2.47
N MET A 443 -6.20 14.71 -1.29
CA MET A 443 -7.08 14.25 -0.21
C MET A 443 -8.54 14.32 -0.63
N LYS A 444 -9.33 13.39 -0.12
CA LYS A 444 -10.74 13.17 -0.50
C LYS A 444 -11.68 13.70 0.58
N GLU A 445 -12.97 13.78 0.26
CA GLU A 445 -14.00 13.97 1.30
C GLU A 445 -13.92 12.84 2.32
N GLY A 446 -14.06 13.18 3.61
CA GLY A 446 -13.90 12.24 4.73
C GLY A 446 -12.48 12.18 5.31
N SER A 447 -11.47 12.65 4.60
CA SER A 447 -10.11 12.80 5.14
C SER A 447 -10.00 14.03 6.05
N VAL A 448 -9.00 14.04 6.95
CA VAL A 448 -8.76 15.17 7.88
C VAL A 448 -7.34 15.70 7.74
N ALA A 449 -7.16 17.01 7.64
CA ALA A 449 -5.86 17.66 7.62
C ALA A 449 -5.72 18.61 8.81
N ILE A 450 -4.69 18.40 9.65
CA ILE A 450 -4.30 19.32 10.71
C ILE A 450 -3.14 20.17 10.21
N LEU A 451 -3.37 21.48 10.06
CA LEU A 451 -2.46 22.41 9.39
C LEU A 451 -2.14 23.62 10.28
N PRO A 452 -0.93 24.22 10.15
CA PRO A 452 -0.67 25.55 10.70
C PRO A 452 -1.65 26.58 10.12
N LYS A 453 -2.03 27.57 10.93
CA LYS A 453 -3.02 28.62 10.56
C LYS A 453 -2.69 29.32 9.25
N ALA A 454 -1.40 29.51 8.96
CA ALA A 454 -0.90 30.10 7.72
C ALA A 454 -1.40 29.37 6.45
N PHE A 455 -1.77 28.10 6.56
CA PHE A 455 -2.21 27.25 5.45
C PHE A 455 -3.67 26.80 5.57
N ALA A 456 -4.46 27.43 6.45
CA ALA A 456 -5.87 27.06 6.69
C ALA A 456 -6.75 27.17 5.43
N GLN A 457 -6.38 28.03 4.47
CA GLN A 457 -7.11 28.27 3.23
C GLN A 457 -6.53 27.47 2.03
N ALA A 458 -5.65 26.51 2.28
CA ALA A 458 -5.09 25.68 1.23
C ALA A 458 -6.20 24.85 0.55
N PRO A 459 -6.27 24.80 -0.80
CA PRO A 459 -7.31 24.04 -1.50
C PRO A 459 -7.25 22.54 -1.18
N THR A 460 -8.35 21.99 -0.66
CA THR A 460 -8.50 20.56 -0.36
C THR A 460 -9.97 20.16 -0.22
N LEU A 461 -10.26 18.87 -0.38
CA LEU A 461 -11.56 18.28 -0.04
C LEU A 461 -11.61 17.72 1.40
N ALA A 462 -10.47 17.68 2.09
CA ALA A 462 -10.38 17.22 3.47
C ALA A 462 -11.03 18.22 4.44
N HIS A 463 -11.48 17.73 5.59
CA HIS A 463 -11.82 18.59 6.71
C HIS A 463 -10.53 19.19 7.30
N VAL A 464 -10.41 20.51 7.32
CA VAL A 464 -9.21 21.21 7.82
C VAL A 464 -9.41 21.65 9.26
N VAL A 465 -8.51 21.21 10.13
CA VAL A 465 -8.33 21.74 11.49
C VAL A 465 -7.06 22.59 11.47
N SER A 466 -7.18 23.89 11.73
CA SER A 466 -6.06 24.83 11.61
C SER A 466 -5.60 25.33 12.98
N TYR A 467 -4.31 25.31 13.29
CA TYR A 467 -3.81 25.75 14.59
C TYR A 467 -2.77 26.87 14.52
N GLU A 468 -2.80 27.79 15.47
CA GLU A 468 -1.78 28.84 15.65
C GLU A 468 -0.63 28.39 16.56
N ASN A 469 -0.94 27.66 17.62
CA ASN A 469 0.00 27.14 18.61
C ASN A 469 -0.59 25.91 19.33
N GLU A 470 0.14 25.37 20.31
CA GLU A 470 -0.25 24.18 21.07
C GLU A 470 -1.58 24.34 21.82
N TYR A 471 -1.84 25.52 22.38
CA TYR A 471 -3.06 25.78 23.16
C TYR A 471 -4.30 25.85 22.27
N ASP A 472 -4.20 26.51 21.12
CA ASP A 472 -5.27 26.56 20.11
C ASP A 472 -5.57 25.17 19.54
N LEU A 473 -4.55 24.37 19.23
CA LEU A 473 -4.75 22.99 18.79
C LEU A 473 -5.48 22.15 19.85
N ALA A 474 -5.07 22.27 21.11
CA ALA A 474 -5.69 21.57 22.22
C ALA A 474 -7.16 21.98 22.40
N GLU A 475 -7.49 23.26 22.27
CA GLU A 475 -8.87 23.75 22.32
C GLU A 475 -9.72 23.20 21.17
N GLN A 476 -9.24 23.32 19.92
CA GLN A 476 -9.96 22.83 18.74
C GLN A 476 -10.20 21.31 18.78
N MET A 477 -9.23 20.57 19.30
CA MET A 477 -9.32 19.13 19.45
C MET A 477 -9.93 18.72 20.79
N ASN A 478 -10.35 19.65 21.64
CA ASN A 478 -10.89 19.39 22.98
C ASN A 478 -10.00 18.40 23.79
N ILE A 479 -8.72 18.71 23.87
CA ILE A 479 -7.68 18.01 24.65
C ILE A 479 -7.31 18.89 25.84
N ASP A 480 -7.32 18.31 27.04
CA ASP A 480 -6.97 19.01 28.27
C ASP A 480 -5.44 19.06 28.42
N ILE A 481 -4.85 20.18 27.99
CA ILE A 481 -3.40 20.39 27.98
C ILE A 481 -2.77 20.27 29.38
N THR A 482 -3.53 20.51 30.45
CA THR A 482 -3.02 20.44 31.83
C THR A 482 -2.68 19.01 32.27
N LYS A 483 -3.16 18.01 31.54
CA LYS A 483 -2.90 16.59 31.77
C LYS A 483 -1.77 16.04 30.90
N VAL A 484 -1.11 16.87 30.09
CA VAL A 484 -0.01 16.46 29.21
C VAL A 484 1.32 16.92 29.81
N ASN A 485 2.23 15.99 30.06
CA ASN A 485 3.50 16.25 30.77
C ASN A 485 4.62 16.80 29.86
N PHE A 486 4.33 17.05 28.59
CA PHE A 486 5.30 17.59 27.63
C PHE A 486 5.34 19.12 27.67
N LYS A 487 6.51 19.68 27.37
CA LYS A 487 6.73 21.11 27.19
C LYS A 487 7.11 21.37 25.73
N SER A 488 6.90 22.59 25.25
CA SER A 488 7.35 22.98 23.91
C SER A 488 8.87 22.72 23.75
N PRO A 489 9.31 22.24 22.58
CA PRO A 489 8.53 22.03 21.35
C PRO A 489 7.72 20.71 21.30
N PHE A 490 8.03 19.73 22.17
CA PHE A 490 7.42 18.39 22.12
C PHE A 490 5.94 18.34 22.51
N LEU A 491 5.45 19.40 23.16
CA LEU A 491 4.02 19.53 23.45
C LEU A 491 3.20 19.57 22.16
N LEU A 492 3.66 20.26 21.11
CA LEU A 492 2.98 20.27 19.82
C LEU A 492 2.97 18.88 19.17
N ASP A 493 4.13 18.20 19.19
CA ASP A 493 4.27 16.84 18.66
C ASP A 493 3.28 15.88 19.36
N ALA A 494 3.19 15.95 20.68
CA ALA A 494 2.26 15.15 21.48
C ALA A 494 0.81 15.46 21.16
N LEU A 495 0.44 16.75 21.06
CA LEU A 495 -0.93 17.16 20.75
C LEU A 495 -1.35 16.75 19.33
N LEU A 496 -0.46 16.83 18.34
CA LEU A 496 -0.73 16.34 16.98
C LEU A 496 -0.96 14.83 16.96
N ALA A 497 -0.10 14.06 17.66
CA ALA A 497 -0.26 12.62 17.79
C ALA A 497 -1.57 12.24 18.51
N MET A 498 -1.91 12.93 19.60
CA MET A 498 -3.17 12.73 20.33
C MET A 498 -4.39 13.14 19.50
N SER A 499 -4.26 14.17 18.66
CA SER A 499 -5.31 14.59 17.73
C SER A 499 -5.61 13.51 16.70
N ALA A 500 -4.58 12.82 16.19
CA ALA A 500 -4.75 11.68 15.30
C ALA A 500 -5.49 10.52 15.98
N GLN A 501 -5.13 10.20 17.23
CA GLN A 501 -5.85 9.21 18.05
C GLN A 501 -7.31 9.60 18.23
N LYS A 502 -7.58 10.88 18.52
CA LYS A 502 -8.93 11.38 18.73
C LYS A 502 -9.78 11.32 17.48
N ILE A 503 -9.25 11.72 16.32
CA ILE A 503 -9.94 11.63 15.03
C ILE A 503 -10.31 10.18 14.73
N LEU A 504 -9.40 9.25 15.00
CA LEU A 504 -9.57 7.85 14.62
C LEU A 504 -10.47 7.06 15.59
N LEU A 505 -10.35 7.33 16.90
CA LEU A 505 -10.92 6.49 17.96
C LEU A 505 -11.88 7.22 18.89
N ASP A 506 -12.09 8.54 18.70
CA ASP A 506 -12.84 9.42 19.61
C ASP A 506 -12.39 9.33 21.08
N THR A 507 -11.10 9.08 21.29
CA THR A 507 -10.48 8.91 22.62
C THR A 507 -9.15 9.63 22.73
N VAL A 508 -8.76 9.97 23.96
CA VAL A 508 -7.49 10.64 24.28
C VAL A 508 -6.86 9.93 25.47
N SER A 509 -5.64 9.42 25.30
CA SER A 509 -4.93 8.61 26.30
C SER A 509 -3.82 9.39 27.00
N TYR A 510 -4.15 10.15 28.04
CA TYR A 510 -3.20 10.97 28.80
C TYR A 510 -2.09 10.14 29.48
N ASP A 511 -2.46 9.06 30.17
CA ASP A 511 -1.47 8.21 30.87
C ASP A 511 -0.47 7.60 29.90
N ARG A 512 -0.96 7.17 28.73
CA ARG A 512 -0.14 6.58 27.69
C ARG A 512 0.83 7.60 27.11
N ILE A 513 0.36 8.74 26.60
CA ILE A 513 1.27 9.75 26.02
C ILE A 513 2.32 10.20 27.05
N ASN A 514 1.93 10.39 28.31
CA ASN A 514 2.83 10.83 29.37
C ASN A 514 3.90 9.78 29.77
N SER A 515 3.70 8.51 29.40
CA SER A 515 4.69 7.45 29.59
C SER A 515 5.70 7.35 28.43
N PHE A 516 5.48 8.08 27.33
CA PHE A 516 6.39 8.09 26.20
C PHE A 516 7.71 8.77 26.55
N THR A 517 8.83 8.10 26.29
CA THR A 517 10.17 8.62 26.49
C THR A 517 10.73 9.16 25.17
N ILE A 518 11.16 10.42 25.17
CA ILE A 518 11.83 11.03 24.03
C ILE A 518 13.23 10.42 23.87
N ASP A 519 13.69 10.28 22.63
CA ASP A 519 15.05 9.87 22.30
C ASP A 519 16.11 10.67 23.11
N HIS A 520 17.17 9.98 23.52
CA HIS A 520 18.34 10.62 24.13
C HIS A 520 18.93 11.74 23.24
N TYR A 521 19.60 12.70 23.88
CA TYR A 521 20.28 13.85 23.25
C TYR A 521 19.36 14.89 22.58
N LYS A 522 18.06 14.90 22.94
CA LYS A 522 17.05 15.82 22.41
C LYS A 522 16.36 16.57 23.56
N ILE A 523 16.93 17.72 23.94
CA ILE A 523 16.55 18.49 25.14
C ILE A 523 16.42 17.57 26.36
N GLU A 524 17.43 16.75 26.58
CA GLU A 524 17.49 15.79 27.68
C GLU A 524 17.94 16.49 28.96
N GLU A 525 17.02 16.66 29.91
CA GLU A 525 17.28 17.29 31.20
C GLU A 525 17.90 16.30 32.19
N PHE A 526 19.01 16.68 32.83
CA PHE A 526 19.64 15.93 33.92
C PHE A 526 20.22 16.86 34.97
N HIS A 527 20.46 16.34 36.17
CA HIS A 527 21.01 17.11 37.28
C HIS A 527 22.35 16.54 37.72
N ASP A 528 23.28 17.42 38.08
CA ASP A 528 24.53 17.02 38.73
C ASP A 528 24.34 16.77 40.23
N LYS A 529 25.43 16.42 40.92
CA LYS A 529 25.43 16.18 42.37
C LYS A 529 25.08 17.42 43.19
N GLN A 530 25.23 18.64 42.63
CA GLN A 530 24.85 19.89 43.29
C GLN A 530 23.39 20.29 42.98
N GLY A 531 22.66 19.49 42.20
CA GLY A 531 21.27 19.76 41.83
C GLY A 531 21.13 20.87 40.79
N ARG A 532 22.20 21.18 40.03
CA ARG A 532 22.13 22.16 38.93
C ARG A 532 21.59 21.49 37.66
N LEU A 533 20.81 22.22 36.86
CA LEU A 533 20.13 21.69 35.68
C LEU A 533 21.02 21.80 34.44
N TRP A 534 21.29 20.64 33.84
CA TRP A 534 21.99 20.48 32.58
C TRP A 534 21.04 19.94 31.52
N VAL A 535 21.20 20.40 30.29
CA VAL A 535 20.32 20.04 29.18
C VAL A 535 21.17 19.65 27.97
N ASP A 536 21.01 18.41 27.51
CA ASP A 536 21.68 17.90 26.32
C ASP A 536 20.74 17.90 25.12
N ASP A 537 20.96 18.84 24.19
CA ASP A 537 20.34 18.89 22.87
C ASP A 537 21.41 18.77 21.76
N SER A 538 22.39 17.87 21.93
CA SER A 538 23.45 17.66 20.94
C SER A 538 22.93 17.28 19.54
N LYS A 539 21.71 16.72 19.45
CA LYS A 539 20.99 16.41 18.20
C LYS A 539 20.46 17.66 17.49
N GLY A 540 20.38 18.81 18.16
CA GLY A 540 20.01 20.12 17.62
C GLY A 540 21.09 20.73 16.71
N THR A 541 21.33 20.13 15.55
CA THR A 541 22.41 20.50 14.62
C THR A 541 22.06 21.65 13.65
N ASN A 542 20.97 22.37 13.88
CA ASN A 542 20.55 23.51 13.07
C ASN A 542 20.05 24.67 13.95
N VAL A 543 19.98 25.87 13.35
CA VAL A 543 19.57 27.12 14.01
C VAL A 543 18.21 26.98 14.69
N ASP A 544 17.23 26.41 13.98
CA ASP A 544 15.87 26.29 14.47
C ASP A 544 15.75 25.41 15.70
N ALA A 545 16.41 24.26 15.73
CA ALA A 545 16.40 23.37 16.88
C ALA A 545 16.92 24.10 18.12
N THR A 546 17.96 24.92 17.95
CA THR A 546 18.52 25.73 19.04
C THR A 546 17.56 26.83 19.49
N ILE A 547 16.87 27.51 18.56
CA ILE A 547 15.83 28.49 18.91
C ILE A 547 14.71 27.83 19.72
N GLU A 548 14.24 26.65 19.32
CA GLU A 548 13.18 25.94 20.06
C GLU A 548 13.66 25.46 21.44
N ALA A 549 14.92 25.02 21.58
CA ALA A 549 15.51 24.71 22.87
C ALA A 549 15.60 25.96 23.78
N LEU A 550 16.01 27.11 23.23
CA LEU A 550 16.08 28.37 23.98
C LEU A 550 14.70 28.89 24.42
N LYS A 551 13.66 28.77 23.57
CA LYS A 551 12.29 29.16 23.92
C LYS A 551 11.78 28.46 25.18
N ARG A 552 12.13 27.19 25.37
CA ARG A 552 11.75 26.40 26.55
C ARG A 552 12.25 27.02 27.87
N TYR A 553 13.42 27.65 27.83
CA TYR A 553 14.10 28.22 28.99
C TYR A 553 14.19 29.74 28.96
N GLN A 554 13.37 30.41 28.14
CA GLN A 554 13.44 31.86 27.90
C GLN A 554 13.32 32.75 29.15
N LYS A 555 12.84 32.22 30.28
CA LYS A 555 12.69 32.93 31.56
C LYS A 555 13.87 32.74 32.51
N GLU A 556 14.81 31.87 32.16
CA GLU A 556 15.92 31.44 33.01
C GLU A 556 17.22 32.10 32.55
N GLU A 557 18.26 32.04 33.39
CA GLU A 557 19.62 32.39 33.01
C GLU A 557 20.25 31.22 32.23
N ILE A 558 20.61 31.42 30.97
CA ILE A 558 21.04 30.36 30.06
C ILE A 558 22.56 30.44 29.82
N LEU A 559 23.26 29.35 30.11
CA LEU A 559 24.66 29.11 29.75
C LEU A 559 24.69 28.18 28.54
N LEU A 560 24.83 28.74 27.34
CA LEU A 560 24.65 28.02 26.07
C LEU A 560 26.00 27.57 25.51
N VAL A 561 26.20 26.27 25.31
CA VAL A 561 27.29 25.74 24.48
C VAL A 561 26.84 25.74 23.02
N LEU A 562 27.51 26.54 22.18
CA LEU A 562 27.16 26.78 20.79
C LEU A 562 28.36 26.54 19.87
N GLY A 563 28.17 25.92 18.72
CA GLY A 563 29.20 25.81 17.68
C GLY A 563 29.57 24.38 17.26
N GLY A 564 30.43 24.32 16.23
CA GLY A 564 30.77 23.11 15.48
C GLY A 564 31.12 23.43 14.02
N ASP A 565 30.69 22.55 13.11
CA ASP A 565 30.70 22.80 11.65
C ASP A 565 29.31 23.29 11.19
N ASP A 566 29.17 24.59 10.98
CA ASP A 566 27.93 25.24 10.53
C ASP A 566 27.74 25.24 9.01
N LYS A 567 28.71 24.72 8.24
CA LYS A 567 28.68 24.66 6.77
C LYS A 567 28.31 25.99 6.07
N GLY A 568 28.56 27.14 6.71
CA GLY A 568 28.26 28.44 6.15
C GLY A 568 26.80 28.91 6.31
N VAL A 569 25.97 28.24 7.12
CA VAL A 569 24.60 28.68 7.44
C VAL A 569 24.62 30.08 8.07
N ASP A 570 23.62 30.90 7.78
CA ASP A 570 23.45 32.22 8.42
C ASP A 570 22.88 32.05 9.83
N LEU A 571 23.56 32.62 10.82
CA LEU A 571 23.22 32.51 12.24
C LEU A 571 22.54 33.78 12.76
N GLN A 572 22.33 34.81 11.93
CA GLN A 572 21.77 36.09 12.34
C GLN A 572 20.43 35.93 13.09
N GLU A 573 19.54 35.05 12.61
CA GLU A 573 18.24 34.79 13.24
C GLU A 573 18.38 34.27 14.68
N LEU A 574 19.35 33.38 14.92
CA LEU A 574 19.62 32.85 16.26
C LEU A 574 20.07 33.97 17.21
N PHE A 575 20.99 34.82 16.76
CA PHE A 575 21.49 35.93 17.57
C PHE A 575 20.42 37.01 17.80
N ASP A 576 19.59 37.30 16.79
CA ASP A 576 18.46 38.21 16.95
C ASP A 576 17.46 37.72 18.00
N PHE A 577 17.19 36.42 18.03
CA PHE A 577 16.34 35.81 19.07
C PHE A 577 16.98 35.90 20.47
N MET A 578 18.27 35.59 20.57
CA MET A 578 19.04 35.62 21.82
C MET A 578 19.09 37.00 22.50
N LYS A 579 18.95 38.11 21.75
CA LYS A 579 18.94 39.48 22.32
C LYS A 579 17.88 39.68 23.40
N SER A 580 16.77 38.97 23.28
CA SER A 580 15.65 39.07 24.22
C SER A 580 15.82 38.21 25.48
N LEU A 581 16.89 37.42 25.55
CA LEU A 581 17.13 36.41 26.57
C LEU A 581 18.34 36.76 27.45
N HIS A 582 18.36 36.20 28.67
CA HIS A 582 19.53 36.26 29.53
C HIS A 582 20.47 35.09 29.20
N VAL A 583 21.28 35.23 28.14
CA VAL A 583 22.16 34.16 27.64
C VAL A 583 23.65 34.55 27.67
N THR A 584 24.47 33.62 28.14
CA THR A 584 25.93 33.65 27.98
C THR A 584 26.36 32.48 27.11
N VAL A 585 27.07 32.76 26.02
CA VAL A 585 27.47 31.77 25.03
C VAL A 585 28.89 31.27 25.31
N PHE A 586 29.09 29.97 25.26
CA PHE A 586 30.38 29.29 25.31
C PHE A 586 30.62 28.65 23.93
N ALA A 587 31.40 29.34 23.11
CA ALA A 587 31.59 28.98 21.71
C ALA A 587 32.66 27.89 21.54
N ILE A 588 32.30 26.82 20.83
CA ILE A 588 33.15 25.68 20.55
C ILE A 588 33.24 25.41 19.03
N GLY A 589 34.20 24.60 18.62
CA GLY A 589 34.30 24.11 17.26
C GLY A 589 34.91 25.10 16.26
N SER A 590 34.92 24.68 15.00
CA SER A 590 35.59 25.38 13.91
C SER A 590 35.03 26.77 13.61
N ASN A 591 33.77 27.02 13.94
CA ASN A 591 33.10 28.30 13.68
C ASN A 591 33.15 29.32 14.85
N THR A 592 33.95 29.05 15.89
CA THR A 592 34.07 29.90 17.10
C THR A 592 34.34 31.39 16.78
N GLU A 593 35.26 31.69 15.86
CA GLU A 593 35.56 33.09 15.47
C GLU A 593 34.37 33.79 14.82
N ARG A 594 33.63 33.04 14.00
CA ARG A 594 32.42 33.55 13.34
C ARG A 594 31.34 33.86 14.37
N LEU A 595 31.12 32.97 15.33
CA LEU A 595 30.20 33.18 16.45
C LEU A 595 30.59 34.42 17.28
N ALA A 596 31.89 34.62 17.56
CA ALA A 596 32.37 35.79 18.27
C ALA A 596 32.09 37.10 17.52
N SER A 597 32.20 37.10 16.18
CA SER A 597 31.86 38.26 15.36
C SER A 597 30.37 38.63 15.44
N PHE A 598 29.47 37.64 15.42
CA PHE A 598 28.04 37.84 15.63
C PHE A 598 27.73 38.33 17.04
N ALA A 599 28.31 37.71 18.06
CA ALA A 599 28.11 38.11 19.45
C ALA A 599 28.52 39.57 19.71
N THR A 600 29.68 39.97 19.17
CA THR A 600 30.19 41.35 19.27
C THR A 600 29.25 42.34 18.57
N LYS A 601 28.75 41.98 17.38
CA LYS A 601 27.81 42.80 16.61
C LYS A 601 26.48 43.00 17.35
N GLU A 602 25.96 41.95 17.98
CA GLU A 602 24.64 41.93 18.58
C GLU A 602 24.62 42.19 20.10
N GLY A 603 25.79 42.37 20.72
CA GLY A 603 25.94 42.69 22.14
C GLY A 603 25.67 41.52 23.10
N ILE A 604 25.92 40.29 22.67
CA ILE A 604 25.70 39.07 23.47
C ILE A 604 27.02 38.63 24.12
N ALA A 605 26.97 38.25 25.41
CA ALA A 605 28.14 37.76 26.13
C ALA A 605 28.61 36.42 25.55
N LEU A 606 29.88 36.33 25.15
CA LEU A 606 30.45 35.12 24.54
C LEU A 606 31.87 34.86 25.05
N HIS A 607 32.14 33.60 25.40
CA HIS A 607 33.45 33.05 25.70
C HIS A 607 33.93 32.18 24.54
N GLN A 608 35.11 32.48 24.00
CA GLN A 608 35.74 31.69 22.93
C GLN A 608 36.48 30.48 23.54
N CYS A 609 35.79 29.35 23.68
CA CYS A 609 36.34 28.17 24.33
C CYS A 609 37.07 27.23 23.36
N TYR A 610 36.71 27.27 22.08
CA TYR A 610 37.19 26.42 20.98
C TYR A 610 36.90 24.93 21.15
N VAL A 611 37.00 24.34 22.34
CA VAL A 611 36.76 22.92 22.63
C VAL A 611 35.75 22.76 23.77
N LEU A 612 35.00 21.66 23.74
CA LEU A 612 33.94 21.39 24.73
C LEU A 612 34.48 21.33 26.16
N GLU A 613 35.64 20.71 26.40
CA GLU A 613 36.27 20.62 27.71
C GLU A 613 36.50 21.99 28.36
N GLU A 614 36.90 22.98 27.56
CA GLU A 614 37.18 24.33 28.05
C GLU A 614 35.89 25.09 28.34
N ALA A 615 34.86 24.93 27.49
CA ALA A 615 33.53 25.45 27.76
C ALA A 615 32.98 24.90 29.07
N MET A 616 33.09 23.58 29.30
CA MET A 616 32.58 22.93 30.51
C MET A 616 33.30 23.43 31.77
N LYS A 617 34.63 23.58 31.73
CA LYS A 617 35.39 24.15 32.87
C LYS A 617 34.86 25.54 33.24
N GLN A 618 34.66 26.41 32.26
CA GLN A 618 34.19 27.77 32.51
C GLN A 618 32.74 27.77 33.01
N ILE A 619 31.87 26.95 32.41
CA ILE A 619 30.48 26.78 32.86
C ILE A 619 30.43 26.32 34.32
N HIS A 620 31.25 25.35 34.75
CA HIS A 620 31.26 24.90 36.14
C HIS A 620 31.56 26.01 37.16
N THR A 621 32.31 27.05 36.78
CA THR A 621 32.64 28.18 37.67
C THR A 621 31.49 29.17 37.87
N VAL A 622 30.56 29.26 36.91
CA VAL A 622 29.45 30.23 36.92
C VAL A 622 28.07 29.57 37.08
N HIS A 623 27.96 28.27 36.81
CA HIS A 623 26.70 27.55 36.84
C HIS A 623 26.19 27.35 38.27
N THR A 624 24.96 27.83 38.51
CA THR A 624 24.24 27.75 39.78
C THR A 624 22.88 27.06 39.59
N THR A 625 22.18 26.77 40.69
CA THR A 625 20.80 26.23 40.68
C THR A 625 19.75 27.20 40.14
N ARG A 626 20.12 28.44 39.78
CA ARG A 626 19.25 29.44 39.14
C ARG A 626 19.52 29.61 37.64
N SER A 627 20.58 28.96 37.15
CA SER A 627 20.99 28.99 35.75
C SER A 627 20.82 27.61 35.13
N ILE A 628 20.79 27.54 33.81
CA ILE A 628 20.67 26.31 33.04
C ILE A 628 21.85 26.20 32.09
N ALA A 629 22.56 25.08 32.14
CA ALA A 629 23.63 24.78 31.20
C ALA A 629 23.07 23.94 30.03
N LEU A 630 23.02 24.53 28.84
CA LEU A 630 22.39 23.94 27.66
C LEU A 630 23.45 23.67 26.58
N LEU A 631 23.61 22.42 26.17
CA LEU A 631 24.28 22.06 24.93
C LEU A 631 23.26 22.08 23.80
N SER A 632 23.26 23.15 22.99
CA SER A 632 22.46 23.23 21.78
C SER A 632 23.29 23.89 20.67
N PRO A 633 24.00 23.10 19.85
CA PRO A 633 25.16 23.57 19.11
C PRO A 633 24.84 24.33 17.81
N ALA A 634 23.61 24.25 17.30
CA ALA A 634 23.18 24.82 16.01
C ALA A 634 24.04 24.41 14.78
N ALA A 635 24.93 23.43 14.96
CA ALA A 635 25.96 23.04 14.01
C ALA A 635 26.26 21.54 14.12
N ALA A 636 26.80 20.98 13.03
CA ALA A 636 27.24 19.58 13.00
C ALA A 636 28.42 19.37 13.94
N SER A 637 28.60 18.14 14.43
CA SER A 637 29.63 17.79 15.41
C SER A 637 30.94 17.25 14.80
N LEU A 638 31.01 17.13 13.47
CA LEU A 638 32.05 16.36 12.77
C LEU A 638 33.44 17.00 12.79
N ASP A 639 33.54 18.26 13.20
CA ASP A 639 34.80 18.98 13.36
C ASP A 639 35.60 18.50 14.59
N GLN A 640 34.92 18.06 15.65
CA GLN A 640 35.54 17.65 16.91
C GLN A 640 35.13 16.26 17.40
N PHE A 641 34.04 15.70 16.88
CA PHE A 641 33.44 14.46 17.38
C PHE A 641 33.08 13.51 16.23
N LYS A 642 33.01 12.20 16.55
CA LYS A 642 32.59 11.17 15.58
C LYS A 642 31.12 11.26 15.18
N SER A 643 30.27 11.79 16.08
CA SER A 643 28.83 11.92 15.89
C SER A 643 28.26 12.90 16.92
N TYR A 644 27.00 13.31 16.76
CA TYR A 644 26.32 14.13 17.77
C TYR A 644 26.16 13.37 19.10
N ALA A 645 25.97 12.05 19.05
CA ALA A 645 25.88 11.21 20.25
C ALA A 645 27.21 11.23 21.03
N HIS A 646 28.35 11.11 20.35
CA HIS A 646 29.67 11.23 20.98
C HIS A 646 29.87 12.59 21.66
N ARG A 647 29.35 13.68 21.07
CA ARG A 647 29.37 15.02 21.68
C ARG A 647 28.46 15.11 22.93
N GLY A 648 27.26 14.55 22.87
CA GLY A 648 26.31 14.54 23.99
C GLY A 648 26.80 13.69 25.16
N ASP A 649 27.29 12.48 24.88
CA ASP A 649 27.92 11.61 25.89
C ASP A 649 29.06 12.31 26.61
N ARG A 650 29.94 12.98 25.83
CA ARG A 650 31.07 13.73 26.39
C ARG A 650 30.61 14.92 27.23
N PHE A 651 29.56 15.62 26.80
CA PHE A 651 28.96 16.72 27.57
C PHE A 651 28.41 16.23 28.91
N LYS A 652 27.67 15.12 28.93
CA LYS A 652 27.17 14.51 30.17
C LYS A 652 28.29 14.03 31.08
N GLU A 653 29.30 13.37 30.53
CA GLU A 653 30.48 12.93 31.29
C GLU A 653 31.14 14.12 32.01
N LEU A 654 31.37 15.22 31.28
CA LEU A 654 31.97 16.43 31.83
C LEU A 654 31.07 17.13 32.84
N ALA A 655 29.76 17.23 32.57
CA ALA A 655 28.78 17.83 33.47
C ALA A 655 28.67 17.09 34.81
N LEU A 656 28.82 15.76 34.80
CA LEU A 656 28.75 14.91 35.99
C LEU A 656 30.12 14.68 36.66
N ALA A 657 31.21 15.13 36.04
CA ALA A 657 32.55 15.02 36.62
C ALA A 657 32.66 15.90 37.88
N GLU A 658 33.36 15.39 38.90
CA GLU A 658 33.60 16.14 40.13
C GLU A 658 34.48 17.36 39.81
N THR A 659 33.92 18.55 40.02
CA THR A 659 34.64 19.83 40.08
C THR A 659 34.77 20.30 41.51
#